data_AF-A0A8U1ERE4-F1
#
_entry.id   AF-A0A8U1ERE4-F1
#
_cell.length_a   1.000
_cell.length_b   1.000
_cell.length_c   1.000
_cell.angle_alpha   90.00
_cell.angle_beta   90.00
_cell.angle_gamma   90.00
#
_symmetry.space_group_name_H-M   'P 1'
#
loop_
_entity.id
_entity.type
_entity.pdbx_description
1 polymer ?
#
loop_
_entity_poly.entity_id
_entity_poly.type
_entity_poly.pdbx_seq_one_letter_code
_entity_poly.pdbx_strand_id
1 'polypeptide(L)'
;MASSIAKPGPGNGYPMKAQLQIMVLSAKLKENKKNWFGPSPYVEVAVDGQSKKTEKCNNTHNPKWKQPLTVIVTPFSKLIFRVWSHQTLKSDVLLGMATLEVSDTLKSNDMNISEVVQTLQLSADKDQTDVVGDLSVCLDGMQVDPEMFASAAEANSRSTSNGESQHNGDHDVRRSRDCSPSVDGLEHRASPTGRAVAVNGTESPALSAGGSKGNPLRPPRPSRPPPPTPRRPTSSPASSNSSIPTEGSDGPSSETPVRMPAPAVPAADPNAPPPTHDQSQAIAARQAASVAPGTPRVPTVAAGPLLPGWEQRVDQNGRLYFVDHVEKRTTWERPEPLPSGWERRVDPMGRVYFVDHITRTTTWQRPTMETVRNYEQWQHQRNQLQGAMQQFNQRFIFGVNGLQDQVPATENKQFDPLGPLPHGWEKRTDSNERVYFVQHTTRTTQWEDPRTQGLLNEKPLPEGWEMRFTVDGIPYFVDHNRRATTYIDPRTGTSSLENGPQITYVRDFKAKVQYFRFWCQQLSMPQHIKITVTRKTLFEDSFQQIMSFNAQDLRRRLWIIFPGEEGLDYGGVAREWFFLLSHEVLNPMYCLFEYAGKDNYCLQINPASYINPDHLKYFKFIGRFIAMALFHGKFIDTGFSLPFYKRMLNKPWALKDLESIDTEFYNSLIWIKENDIEECGLEMYFSVDKEILGEITTHELKPDGGEVLVTEENKGEYIRLVAEWRLSRGVEEQTQAFFEGFNEVLPQQYLQYFDAKELEVMLCGMQEIDLTDWQRNTIYRHYARSSKQVLWFWQLIKEMDNEKRMRLLQFVTGTCRLPVGGFADLLGSNGPQKFCIEKVGKENWLPRSHTCFNRLDLPPYKSYEQLKEKLMFAIEETEGFGQE
;
A
#
# COMPACT_ATOMS: atom_id res chain seq x y z
N MET A 1 -68.94 -16.66 11.01
CA MET A 1 -68.41 -16.50 12.38
C MET A 1 -66.90 -16.25 12.18
N ALA A 2 -66.37 -15.04 12.29
CA ALA A 2 -66.33 -14.10 13.42
C ALA A 2 -65.26 -14.47 14.47
N SER A 3 -64.44 -13.46 14.86
CA SER A 3 -63.39 -13.45 15.90
C SER A 3 -62.02 -14.03 15.49
N SER A 4 -60.87 -13.39 15.74
CA SER A 4 -60.60 -12.12 16.45
C SER A 4 -59.48 -11.30 15.79
N ILE A 5 -59.68 -9.98 15.70
CA ILE A 5 -58.64 -9.00 15.40
C ILE A 5 -58.01 -8.57 16.73
N ALA A 6 -56.68 -8.65 16.85
CA ALA A 6 -55.96 -8.07 17.98
C ALA A 6 -55.84 -6.55 17.78
N LYS A 7 -56.41 -5.76 18.70
CA LYS A 7 -56.21 -4.31 18.73
C LYS A 7 -54.80 -3.99 19.27
N PRO A 8 -54.01 -3.13 18.60
CA PRO A 8 -52.92 -2.44 19.27
C PRO A 8 -53.50 -1.41 20.26
N GLY A 9 -52.87 -1.27 21.43
CA GLY A 9 -53.23 -0.23 22.41
C GLY A 9 -52.77 1.17 21.96
N PRO A 10 -53.18 2.24 22.68
CA PRO A 10 -52.76 3.60 22.35
C PRO A 10 -51.26 3.76 22.62
N GLY A 11 -50.48 3.80 21.55
CA GLY A 11 -49.03 3.98 21.61
C GLY A 11 -48.65 5.42 21.97
N ASN A 12 -47.62 5.59 22.80
CA ASN A 12 -46.99 6.89 23.04
C ASN A 12 -46.57 7.53 21.70
N GLY A 13 -46.91 8.81 21.51
CA GLY A 13 -46.73 9.52 20.26
C GLY A 13 -45.26 9.73 19.86
N TYR A 14 -44.72 8.79 19.06
CA TYR A 14 -43.50 8.94 18.28
C TYR A 14 -43.82 8.64 16.81
N PRO A 15 -43.28 9.39 15.84
CA PRO A 15 -43.57 9.16 14.43
C PRO A 15 -43.05 7.78 13.98
N MET A 16 -43.92 7.00 13.35
CA MET A 16 -43.56 5.70 12.77
C MET A 16 -42.39 5.87 11.79
N LYS A 17 -41.33 5.08 11.99
CA LYS A 17 -40.24 4.95 11.02
C LYS A 17 -40.58 3.84 10.03
N ALA A 18 -40.51 4.15 8.74
CA ALA A 18 -40.72 3.22 7.63
C ALA A 18 -39.42 3.06 6.81
N GLN A 19 -39.31 1.97 6.08
CA GLN A 19 -38.29 1.85 5.03
C GLN A 19 -38.84 2.49 3.75
N LEU A 20 -38.05 3.33 3.10
CA LEU A 20 -38.36 3.90 1.79
C LEU A 20 -37.27 3.47 0.81
N GLN A 21 -37.69 2.88 -0.32
CA GLN A 21 -36.82 2.54 -1.42
C GLN A 21 -36.78 3.70 -2.41
N ILE A 22 -35.58 4.18 -2.70
CA ILE A 22 -35.31 5.32 -3.59
C ILE A 22 -34.52 4.79 -4.78
N MET A 23 -35.17 4.61 -5.93
CA MET A 23 -34.47 4.27 -7.16
C MET A 23 -34.04 5.55 -7.87
N VAL A 24 -32.73 5.81 -7.91
CA VAL A 24 -32.18 6.96 -8.64
C VAL A 24 -32.14 6.62 -10.12
N LEU A 25 -32.99 7.28 -10.93
CA LEU A 25 -33.20 6.92 -12.33
C LEU A 25 -32.13 7.54 -13.24
N SER A 26 -32.08 8.88 -13.26
CA SER A 26 -31.23 9.66 -14.17
C SER A 26 -31.15 11.12 -13.78
N ALA A 27 -30.13 11.83 -14.24
CA ALA A 27 -30.09 13.30 -14.18
C ALA A 27 -29.88 13.90 -15.59
N LYS A 28 -30.21 15.19 -15.73
CA LYS A 28 -29.86 16.04 -16.87
C LYS A 28 -29.17 17.28 -16.33
N LEU A 29 -27.86 17.35 -16.49
CA LEU A 29 -27.03 18.45 -15.99
C LEU A 29 -26.82 19.48 -17.09
N LYS A 30 -26.81 20.76 -16.71
CA LYS A 30 -26.57 21.89 -17.62
C LYS A 30 -25.17 21.78 -18.22
N GLU A 31 -25.07 21.77 -19.54
CA GLU A 31 -23.78 21.76 -20.24
C GLU A 31 -23.07 23.11 -20.06
N ASN A 32 -21.85 23.08 -19.53
CA ASN A 32 -21.00 24.27 -19.45
C ASN A 32 -20.09 24.31 -20.68
N LYS A 33 -20.35 25.25 -21.59
CA LYS A 33 -19.63 25.40 -22.88
C LYS A 33 -18.12 25.67 -22.76
N LYS A 34 -17.60 25.88 -21.55
CA LYS A 34 -16.15 26.01 -21.28
C LYS A 34 -15.44 24.68 -20.99
N ASN A 35 -16.16 23.61 -20.67
CA ASN A 35 -15.55 22.33 -20.31
C ASN A 35 -15.69 21.35 -21.47
N TRP A 36 -14.56 20.84 -21.97
CA TRP A 36 -14.53 19.84 -23.06
C TRP A 36 -15.01 18.45 -22.61
N PHE A 37 -15.02 18.19 -21.30
CA PHE A 37 -15.44 16.94 -20.69
C PHE A 37 -16.73 17.11 -19.89
N GLY A 38 -17.62 16.12 -20.02
CA GLY A 38 -18.73 15.95 -19.10
C GLY A 38 -18.24 15.51 -17.73
N PRO A 39 -19.00 15.81 -16.65
CA PRO A 39 -18.67 15.36 -15.31
C PRO A 39 -18.71 13.83 -15.21
N SER A 40 -18.20 13.28 -14.10
CA SER A 40 -18.38 11.87 -13.75
C SER A 40 -19.35 11.73 -12.57
N PRO A 41 -20.67 11.93 -12.78
CA PRO A 41 -21.63 12.13 -11.70
C PRO A 41 -22.02 10.86 -10.94
N TYR A 42 -22.18 11.00 -9.62
CA TYR A 42 -22.92 10.10 -8.74
C TYR A 42 -23.89 10.89 -7.86
N VAL A 43 -24.87 10.21 -7.24
CA VAL A 43 -25.85 10.84 -6.35
C VAL A 43 -25.65 10.35 -4.92
N GLU A 44 -25.50 11.29 -3.98
CA GLU A 44 -25.63 11.07 -2.55
C GLU A 44 -27.06 11.42 -2.12
N VAL A 45 -27.73 10.52 -1.40
CA VAL A 45 -29.02 10.74 -0.74
C VAL A 45 -28.78 10.78 0.76
N ALA A 46 -29.07 11.92 1.39
CA ALA A 46 -28.94 12.11 2.83
C ALA A 46 -30.31 12.39 3.48
N VAL A 47 -30.61 11.72 4.60
CA VAL A 47 -31.86 11.87 5.36
C VAL A 47 -31.66 11.44 6.81
N ASP A 48 -32.15 12.22 7.77
CA ASP A 48 -32.18 11.88 9.21
C ASP A 48 -30.84 11.34 9.78
N GLY A 49 -29.71 11.86 9.29
CA GLY A 49 -28.35 11.44 9.66
C GLY A 49 -27.82 10.20 8.92
N GLN A 50 -28.59 9.60 8.02
CA GLN A 50 -28.15 8.58 7.07
C GLN A 50 -27.61 9.24 5.79
N SER A 51 -26.66 8.57 5.13
CA SER A 51 -26.24 8.87 3.76
C SER A 51 -26.09 7.58 2.95
N LYS A 52 -26.49 7.60 1.68
CA LYS A 52 -26.35 6.50 0.71
C LYS A 52 -25.92 7.06 -0.64
N LYS A 53 -25.02 6.38 -1.35
CA LYS A 53 -24.48 6.84 -2.65
C LYS A 53 -24.80 5.85 -3.78
N THR A 54 -24.98 6.36 -4.98
CA THR A 54 -24.96 5.55 -6.21
C THR A 54 -23.54 5.30 -6.69
N GLU A 55 -23.37 4.40 -7.66
CA GLU A 55 -22.15 4.33 -8.49
C GLU A 55 -21.97 5.62 -9.33
N LYS A 56 -20.75 5.86 -9.81
CA LYS A 56 -20.43 6.96 -10.74
C LYS A 56 -20.75 6.57 -12.19
N CYS A 57 -21.41 7.46 -12.93
CA CYS A 57 -21.36 7.44 -14.39
C CYS A 57 -20.13 8.24 -14.85
N ASN A 58 -19.43 7.80 -15.89
CA ASN A 58 -18.23 8.49 -16.37
C ASN A 58 -18.55 9.44 -17.54
N ASN A 59 -17.96 10.64 -17.53
CA ASN A 59 -17.96 11.61 -18.64
C ASN A 59 -19.35 11.84 -19.29
N THR A 60 -20.35 12.27 -18.52
CA THR A 60 -21.71 12.49 -19.01
C THR A 60 -22.49 13.55 -18.25
N HIS A 61 -23.15 14.46 -19.00
CA HIS A 61 -24.17 15.37 -18.47
C HIS A 61 -25.55 14.70 -18.34
N ASN A 62 -25.75 13.49 -18.87
CA ASN A 62 -27.03 12.77 -18.89
C ASN A 62 -26.92 11.37 -18.26
N PRO A 63 -26.47 11.26 -16.99
CA PRO A 63 -26.26 9.97 -16.32
C PRO A 63 -27.56 9.19 -16.10
N LYS A 64 -27.43 7.86 -16.02
CA LYS A 64 -28.52 6.91 -15.76
C LYS A 64 -28.00 5.81 -14.86
N TRP A 65 -28.53 5.74 -13.63
CA TRP A 65 -28.08 4.77 -12.62
C TRP A 65 -29.02 3.58 -12.50
N LYS A 66 -30.33 3.83 -12.39
CA LYS A 66 -31.37 2.82 -12.08
C LYS A 66 -31.05 2.00 -10.82
N GLN A 67 -30.37 2.61 -9.85
CA GLN A 67 -29.88 1.94 -8.66
C GLN A 67 -30.83 2.19 -7.47
N PRO A 68 -31.32 1.14 -6.78
CA PRO A 68 -32.13 1.28 -5.58
C PRO A 68 -31.26 1.57 -4.35
N LEU A 69 -31.67 2.56 -3.56
CA LEU A 69 -31.08 2.92 -2.27
C LEU A 69 -32.18 2.83 -1.21
N THR A 70 -31.99 2.06 -0.15
CA THR A 70 -32.95 1.94 0.96
C THR A 70 -32.55 2.84 2.12
N VAL A 71 -33.47 3.68 2.57
CA VAL A 71 -33.32 4.58 3.73
C VAL A 71 -34.46 4.36 4.73
N ILE A 72 -34.27 4.81 5.97
CA ILE A 72 -35.28 4.77 7.03
C ILE A 72 -35.78 6.19 7.26
N VAL A 73 -37.07 6.42 7.02
CA VAL A 73 -37.70 7.75 7.04
C VAL A 73 -38.90 7.78 7.98
N THR A 74 -39.33 8.98 8.35
CA THR A 74 -40.61 9.30 8.96
C THR A 74 -41.49 10.04 7.94
N PRO A 75 -42.82 10.19 8.19
CA PRO A 75 -43.70 10.94 7.29
C PRO A 75 -43.35 12.42 7.10
N PHE A 76 -42.39 12.95 7.88
CA PHE A 76 -41.95 14.35 7.84
C PHE A 76 -40.44 14.49 7.57
N SER A 77 -39.77 13.40 7.15
CA SER A 77 -38.34 13.42 6.86
C SER A 77 -38.04 14.18 5.56
N LYS A 78 -36.84 14.75 5.49
CA LYS A 78 -36.37 15.59 4.38
C LYS A 78 -35.24 14.87 3.64
N LEU A 79 -35.51 14.44 2.41
CA LEU A 79 -34.55 13.77 1.53
C LEU A 79 -33.71 14.83 0.81
N ILE A 80 -32.42 14.91 1.12
CA ILE A 80 -31.46 15.80 0.45
C ILE A 80 -30.68 14.98 -0.57
N PHE A 81 -30.78 15.37 -1.84
CA PHE A 81 -30.05 14.75 -2.94
C PHE A 81 -28.90 15.66 -3.36
N ARG A 82 -27.66 15.15 -3.38
CA ARG A 82 -26.49 15.86 -3.90
C ARG A 82 -25.90 15.10 -5.07
N VAL A 83 -25.73 15.76 -6.21
CA VAL A 83 -25.07 15.19 -7.39
C VAL A 83 -23.62 15.66 -7.39
N TRP A 84 -22.68 14.73 -7.27
CA TRP A 84 -21.24 14.99 -7.18
C TRP A 84 -20.53 14.50 -8.44
N SER A 85 -19.60 15.27 -9.01
CA SER A 85 -18.65 14.79 -10.01
C SER A 85 -17.44 14.21 -9.31
N HIS A 86 -17.16 12.95 -9.58
CA HIS A 86 -15.96 12.31 -9.09
C HIS A 86 -14.68 12.90 -9.74
N GLN A 87 -13.61 13.04 -8.96
CA GLN A 87 -12.28 13.41 -9.44
C GLN A 87 -11.20 12.42 -8.97
N THR A 88 -10.17 12.20 -9.80
CA THR A 88 -9.09 11.23 -9.52
C THR A 88 -7.84 11.85 -8.88
N LEU A 89 -7.66 13.17 -9.00
CA LEU A 89 -6.47 13.91 -8.53
C LEU A 89 -6.75 14.97 -7.45
N LYS A 90 -8.02 15.31 -7.23
CA LYS A 90 -8.51 16.31 -6.27
C LYS A 90 -9.83 15.81 -5.65
N SER A 91 -10.38 16.53 -4.69
CA SER A 91 -11.70 16.23 -4.11
C SER A 91 -12.84 16.29 -5.13
N ASP A 92 -13.87 15.45 -4.94
CA ASP A 92 -15.11 15.46 -5.73
C ASP A 92 -15.81 16.84 -5.69
N VAL A 93 -16.37 17.27 -6.82
CA VAL A 93 -17.04 18.58 -6.94
C VAL A 93 -18.56 18.44 -6.93
N LEU A 94 -19.23 19.22 -6.08
CA LEU A 94 -20.69 19.27 -6.04
C LEU A 94 -21.24 19.95 -7.31
N LEU A 95 -22.00 19.21 -8.11
CA LEU A 95 -22.61 19.68 -9.35
C LEU A 95 -23.98 20.33 -9.12
N GLY A 96 -24.70 19.90 -8.08
CA GLY A 96 -25.98 20.47 -7.71
C GLY A 96 -26.67 19.69 -6.58
N MET A 97 -27.63 20.34 -5.92
CA MET A 97 -28.40 19.78 -4.82
C MET A 97 -29.91 19.94 -5.07
N ALA A 98 -30.70 18.95 -4.68
CA ALA A 98 -32.16 19.01 -4.65
C ALA A 98 -32.66 18.54 -3.28
N THR A 99 -33.91 18.87 -2.93
CA THR A 99 -34.52 18.41 -1.68
C THR A 99 -35.99 18.06 -1.88
N LEU A 100 -36.46 17.03 -1.19
CA LEU A 100 -37.84 16.52 -1.24
C LEU A 100 -38.33 16.26 0.19
N GLU A 101 -39.51 16.77 0.52
CA GLU A 101 -40.15 16.53 1.83
C GLU A 101 -41.16 15.38 1.71
N VAL A 102 -40.93 14.29 2.46
CA VAL A 102 -41.73 13.05 2.34
C VAL A 102 -43.21 13.31 2.62
N SER A 103 -43.52 14.29 3.48
CA SER A 103 -44.88 14.73 3.80
C SER A 103 -45.65 15.23 2.59
N ASP A 104 -45.01 15.88 1.64
CA ASP A 104 -45.69 16.48 0.48
C ASP A 104 -45.88 15.45 -0.62
N THR A 105 -44.93 14.52 -0.78
CA THR A 105 -45.11 13.32 -1.62
C THR A 105 -46.23 12.43 -1.08
N LEU A 106 -46.36 12.26 0.24
CA LEU A 106 -47.48 11.54 0.85
C LEU A 106 -48.83 12.22 0.58
N LYS A 107 -48.94 13.53 0.83
CA LYS A 107 -50.18 14.30 0.57
C LYS A 107 -50.62 14.26 -0.89
N SER A 108 -49.67 14.25 -1.83
CA SER A 108 -49.96 14.25 -3.27
C SER A 108 -50.31 12.86 -3.85
N ASN A 109 -50.13 11.79 -3.07
CA ASN A 109 -50.37 10.40 -3.49
C ASN A 109 -51.26 9.64 -2.48
N ASP A 110 -52.34 10.28 -2.00
CA ASP A 110 -53.34 9.67 -1.11
C ASP A 110 -52.75 8.94 0.13
N MET A 111 -51.70 9.53 0.71
CA MET A 111 -50.93 8.99 1.85
C MET A 111 -50.22 7.66 1.58
N ASN A 112 -49.99 7.32 0.31
CA ASN A 112 -49.33 6.09 -0.14
C ASN A 112 -48.27 6.36 -1.22
N ILE A 113 -47.00 6.19 -0.87
CA ILE A 113 -45.89 6.21 -1.81
C ILE A 113 -45.62 4.78 -2.28
N SER A 114 -46.14 4.45 -3.48
CA SER A 114 -45.73 3.27 -4.22
C SER A 114 -45.42 3.62 -5.68
N GLU A 115 -44.24 3.22 -6.14
CA GLU A 115 -43.65 3.53 -7.46
C GLU A 115 -43.78 5.00 -7.93
N VAL A 116 -43.74 5.98 -7.01
CA VAL A 116 -43.93 7.40 -7.30
C VAL A 116 -42.68 8.01 -7.92
N VAL A 117 -42.76 8.38 -9.21
CA VAL A 117 -41.66 9.05 -9.92
C VAL A 117 -41.71 10.56 -9.72
N GLN A 118 -40.63 11.13 -9.19
CA GLN A 118 -40.46 12.57 -8.99
C GLN A 118 -39.27 13.08 -9.82
N THR A 119 -39.47 14.20 -10.52
CA THR A 119 -38.38 15.01 -11.08
C THR A 119 -38.15 16.23 -10.19
N LEU A 120 -36.91 16.46 -9.80
CA LEU A 120 -36.46 17.49 -8.89
C LEU A 120 -35.46 18.42 -9.58
N GLN A 121 -35.61 19.73 -9.43
CA GLN A 121 -34.63 20.70 -9.92
C GLN A 121 -33.42 20.72 -8.99
N LEU A 122 -32.22 20.71 -9.58
CA LEU A 122 -30.94 20.85 -8.90
C LEU A 122 -30.53 22.32 -8.89
N SER A 123 -30.19 22.85 -7.72
CA SER A 123 -29.62 24.19 -7.53
C SER A 123 -28.12 24.13 -7.21
N ALA A 124 -27.40 25.21 -7.50
CA ALA A 124 -26.02 25.38 -7.05
C ALA A 124 -25.94 25.58 -5.52
N ASP A 125 -24.80 25.21 -4.92
CA ASP A 125 -24.56 25.31 -3.47
C ASP A 125 -24.44 26.76 -2.98
N LYS A 126 -24.02 27.68 -3.86
CA LYS A 126 -23.77 29.11 -3.54
C LYS A 126 -24.97 30.03 -3.81
N ASP A 127 -25.98 29.57 -4.57
CA ASP A 127 -27.20 30.33 -4.85
C ASP A 127 -28.35 29.37 -5.18
N GLN A 128 -29.41 29.36 -4.33
CA GLN A 128 -30.57 28.48 -4.52
C GLN A 128 -31.44 28.85 -5.74
N THR A 129 -31.18 30.00 -6.38
CA THR A 129 -31.93 30.48 -7.55
C THR A 129 -31.37 29.97 -8.89
N ASP A 130 -30.14 29.44 -8.92
CA ASP A 130 -29.48 29.06 -10.17
C ASP A 130 -29.65 27.57 -10.45
N VAL A 131 -30.54 27.24 -11.39
CA VAL A 131 -30.86 25.85 -11.77
C VAL A 131 -29.74 25.27 -12.64
N VAL A 132 -29.12 24.21 -12.13
CA VAL A 132 -27.96 23.52 -12.72
C VAL A 132 -28.31 22.16 -13.34
N GLY A 133 -29.54 21.68 -13.17
CA GLY A 133 -30.05 20.48 -13.84
C GLY A 133 -31.34 19.93 -13.27
N ASP A 134 -31.77 18.77 -13.75
CA ASP A 134 -32.89 17.99 -13.23
C ASP A 134 -32.41 16.60 -12.76
N LEU A 135 -32.97 16.11 -11.65
CA LEU A 135 -32.76 14.75 -11.13
C LEU A 135 -34.09 14.00 -11.09
N SER A 136 -34.16 12.81 -11.68
CA SER A 136 -35.35 11.94 -11.62
C SER A 136 -35.11 10.74 -10.70
N VAL A 137 -36.04 10.53 -9.77
CA VAL A 137 -36.04 9.44 -8.78
C VAL A 137 -37.41 8.75 -8.76
N CYS A 138 -37.45 7.49 -8.36
CA CYS A 138 -38.68 6.77 -8.03
C CYS A 138 -38.66 6.38 -6.56
N LEU A 139 -39.77 6.60 -5.85
CA LEU A 139 -39.95 6.36 -4.43
C LEU A 139 -41.00 5.27 -4.21
N ASP A 140 -40.70 4.27 -3.39
CA ASP A 140 -41.59 3.14 -3.12
C ASP A 140 -41.50 2.65 -1.67
N GLY A 141 -42.60 2.09 -1.16
CA GLY A 141 -42.62 1.32 0.10
C GLY A 141 -43.16 2.05 1.34
N MET A 142 -43.88 3.18 1.22
CA MET A 142 -44.35 3.92 2.39
C MET A 142 -45.83 4.32 2.33
N GLN A 143 -46.65 3.73 3.22
CA GLN A 143 -48.05 4.08 3.43
C GLN A 143 -48.28 4.58 4.86
N VAL A 144 -49.11 5.62 5.02
CA VAL A 144 -49.44 6.23 6.32
C VAL A 144 -50.95 6.40 6.45
N ASP A 145 -51.49 6.17 7.64
CA ASP A 145 -52.90 6.44 7.92
C ASP A 145 -53.16 7.97 7.98
N PRO A 146 -54.21 8.50 7.30
CA PRO A 146 -54.48 9.95 7.26
C PRO A 146 -54.76 10.59 8.64
N GLU A 147 -55.46 9.90 9.54
CA GLU A 147 -55.79 10.42 10.88
C GLU A 147 -54.52 10.44 11.76
N MET A 148 -53.69 9.40 11.64
CA MET A 148 -52.39 9.33 12.30
C MET A 148 -51.42 10.41 11.78
N PHE A 149 -51.42 10.68 10.47
CA PHE A 149 -50.60 11.72 9.87
C PHE A 149 -51.01 13.13 10.31
N ALA A 150 -52.32 13.43 10.34
CA ALA A 150 -52.83 14.70 10.85
C ALA A 150 -52.44 14.92 12.32
N SER A 151 -52.63 13.90 13.16
CA SER A 151 -52.24 13.92 14.57
C SER A 151 -50.73 14.15 14.78
N ALA A 152 -49.90 13.54 13.94
CA ALA A 152 -48.45 13.72 13.99
C ALA A 152 -47.99 15.08 13.42
N ALA A 153 -48.71 15.65 12.44
CA ALA A 153 -48.46 16.99 11.92
C ALA A 153 -48.79 18.10 12.95
N GLU A 154 -49.85 17.92 13.74
CA GLU A 154 -50.13 18.78 14.90
C GLU A 154 -49.05 18.71 15.98
N ALA A 155 -48.50 17.51 16.24
CA ALA A 155 -47.38 17.37 17.16
C ALA A 155 -46.11 18.08 16.64
N ASN A 156 -45.79 17.93 15.35
CA ASN A 156 -44.60 18.51 14.73
C ASN A 156 -44.65 20.06 14.61
N SER A 157 -45.86 20.62 14.40
CA SER A 157 -46.08 22.08 14.38
C SER A 157 -46.07 22.73 15.78
N ARG A 158 -46.43 21.99 16.83
CA ARG A 158 -46.25 22.45 18.23
C ARG A 158 -44.79 22.49 18.68
N SER A 159 -43.92 21.64 18.12
CA SER A 159 -42.47 21.73 18.36
C SER A 159 -41.78 22.92 17.67
N THR A 160 -42.40 23.52 16.65
CA THR A 160 -41.83 24.64 15.89
C THR A 160 -42.39 26.02 16.28
N SER A 161 -43.57 26.08 16.93
CA SER A 161 -44.24 27.35 17.29
C SER A 161 -43.83 27.97 18.63
N ASN A 162 -43.11 27.26 19.52
CA ASN A 162 -42.62 27.80 20.80
C ASN A 162 -41.41 28.76 20.66
N GLY A 163 -41.19 29.37 19.48
CA GLY A 163 -40.02 30.17 19.15
C GLY A 163 -40.21 31.70 19.14
N GLU A 164 -41.44 32.22 19.00
CA GLU A 164 -41.65 33.65 18.74
C GLU A 164 -42.91 34.25 19.41
N SER A 165 -42.73 35.22 20.32
CA SER A 165 -43.50 36.50 20.41
C SER A 165 -43.15 37.29 21.69
N GLN A 166 -43.52 38.58 21.73
CA GLN A 166 -42.78 39.65 22.44
C GLN A 166 -43.43 40.24 23.71
N HIS A 167 -42.57 40.90 24.50
CA HIS A 167 -42.77 41.95 25.51
C HIS A 167 -44.17 42.54 25.80
N ASN A 168 -44.54 42.52 27.08
CA ASN A 168 -44.88 43.63 28.01
C ASN A 168 -45.54 43.00 29.26
N GLY A 169 -45.46 43.48 30.50
CA GLY A 169 -44.76 44.59 31.15
C GLY A 169 -45.21 44.64 32.65
N ASP A 170 -44.45 45.33 33.50
CA ASP A 170 -44.78 45.75 34.89
C ASP A 170 -44.96 44.73 36.07
N HIS A 171 -44.09 44.94 37.08
CA HIS A 171 -44.40 45.25 38.51
C HIS A 171 -45.45 44.41 39.30
N ASP A 172 -45.25 44.00 40.58
CA ASP A 172 -44.15 44.13 41.55
C ASP A 172 -44.43 43.24 42.82
N VAL A 173 -43.57 43.34 43.86
CA VAL A 173 -43.81 43.01 45.30
C VAL A 173 -43.54 41.58 45.83
N ARG A 174 -42.25 41.33 46.12
CA ARG A 174 -41.63 41.00 47.44
C ARG A 174 -42.16 39.90 48.41
N ARG A 175 -41.16 39.32 49.11
CA ARG A 175 -41.12 38.53 50.39
C ARG A 175 -41.29 37.00 50.20
N SER A 176 -40.33 36.11 50.50
CA SER A 176 -39.29 35.97 51.57
C SER A 176 -39.79 35.34 52.87
N ARG A 177 -38.95 34.45 53.45
CA ARG A 177 -39.14 33.53 54.59
C ARG A 177 -39.82 32.18 54.27
N ASP A 178 -39.54 31.08 54.98
CA ASP A 178 -38.38 30.65 55.79
C ASP A 178 -38.48 29.12 56.04
N CYS A 179 -37.33 28.49 56.34
CA CYS A 179 -37.13 27.28 57.16
C CYS A 179 -37.81 25.92 56.89
N SER A 180 -37.02 24.88 57.22
CA SER A 180 -37.34 23.45 57.35
C SER A 180 -38.34 23.13 58.49
N PRO A 181 -38.74 21.85 58.68
CA PRO A 181 -37.97 21.01 59.63
C PRO A 181 -37.80 19.54 59.22
N SER A 182 -37.05 18.80 60.05
CA SER A 182 -36.76 17.35 59.99
C SER A 182 -37.23 16.62 61.27
N VAL A 183 -36.93 15.31 61.39
CA VAL A 183 -37.11 14.35 62.53
C VAL A 183 -38.52 13.70 62.66
N ASP A 184 -38.69 12.44 63.12
CA ASP A 184 -37.83 11.41 63.77
C ASP A 184 -38.22 9.98 63.25
N GLY A 185 -37.73 8.79 63.68
CA GLY A 185 -36.74 8.38 64.72
C GLY A 185 -36.79 6.85 65.03
N LEU A 186 -35.79 6.31 65.77
CA LEU A 186 -35.67 4.96 66.41
C LEU A 186 -35.66 3.67 65.53
N GLU A 187 -35.14 2.49 65.95
CA GLU A 187 -33.96 2.05 66.75
C GLU A 187 -33.83 0.48 66.64
N HIS A 188 -32.62 -0.10 66.52
CA HIS A 188 -32.12 -1.31 67.26
C HIS A 188 -30.89 -2.06 66.65
N ARG A 189 -29.86 -2.26 67.50
CA ARG A 189 -28.91 -3.41 67.74
C ARG A 189 -28.81 -4.61 66.75
N ALA A 190 -27.68 -5.33 66.59
CA ALA A 190 -26.33 -5.28 67.21
C ALA A 190 -25.28 -6.11 66.40
N SER A 191 -23.99 -5.96 66.73
CA SER A 191 -22.85 -6.80 66.27
C SER A 191 -22.42 -7.83 67.32
N PRO A 192 -21.52 -8.77 66.96
CA PRO A 192 -20.39 -9.05 67.86
C PRO A 192 -19.03 -9.27 67.17
N THR A 193 -17.95 -9.03 67.93
CA THR A 193 -16.54 -9.34 67.62
C THR A 193 -16.02 -10.51 68.46
N GLY A 194 -15.06 -11.30 67.96
CA GLY A 194 -14.39 -12.38 68.71
C GLY A 194 -13.01 -12.75 68.12
N ARG A 195 -12.07 -13.27 68.93
CA ARG A 195 -10.62 -13.27 68.63
C ARG A 195 -9.87 -14.52 69.17
N ALA A 196 -8.96 -15.07 68.33
CA ALA A 196 -7.74 -15.86 68.66
C ALA A 196 -7.80 -17.33 69.21
N VAL A 197 -6.59 -17.94 69.20
CA VAL A 197 -6.11 -19.31 69.57
C VAL A 197 -6.10 -20.30 68.37
N ALA A 198 -5.00 -20.68 67.69
CA ALA A 198 -3.59 -21.05 68.01
C ALA A 198 -3.36 -22.55 68.35
N VAL A 199 -2.37 -23.19 67.70
CA VAL A 199 -1.41 -24.21 68.22
C VAL A 199 -0.61 -24.92 67.08
N ASN A 200 0.72 -24.84 67.16
CA ASN A 200 1.86 -25.73 66.78
C ASN A 200 1.84 -26.63 65.50
N GLY A 201 2.97 -26.91 64.84
CA GLY A 201 4.38 -26.47 65.03
C GLY A 201 5.42 -27.48 64.47
N THR A 202 6.71 -27.07 64.44
CA THR A 202 7.95 -27.91 64.29
C THR A 202 8.14 -28.73 62.98
N GLU A 203 9.33 -29.00 62.43
CA GLU A 203 10.73 -28.64 62.75
C GLU A 203 11.65 -28.81 61.51
N SER A 204 12.87 -28.28 61.55
CA SER A 204 13.95 -28.58 60.58
C SER A 204 14.96 -29.57 61.18
N PRO A 205 15.85 -30.16 60.35
CA PRO A 205 17.26 -30.04 60.69
C PRO A 205 18.19 -29.76 59.49
N ALA A 206 19.38 -29.25 59.80
CA ALA A 206 20.49 -28.99 58.87
C ALA A 206 21.57 -30.09 58.93
N LEU A 207 22.59 -30.05 58.05
CA LEU A 207 24.03 -29.97 58.39
C LEU A 207 24.99 -30.21 57.20
N SER A 208 26.07 -29.40 57.15
CA SER A 208 27.45 -29.74 56.67
C SER A 208 27.74 -30.01 55.17
N ALA A 209 28.86 -29.61 54.55
CA ALA A 209 30.06 -28.87 55.01
C ALA A 209 30.90 -28.22 53.86
N GLY A 210 31.75 -27.23 54.19
CA GLY A 210 32.87 -26.68 53.38
C GLY A 210 32.49 -25.59 52.35
N GLY A 211 33.05 -24.37 52.29
CA GLY A 211 34.30 -23.80 52.82
C GLY A 211 35.40 -23.81 51.75
N SER A 212 35.94 -22.70 51.22
CA SER A 212 35.83 -21.25 51.53
C SER A 212 35.87 -20.44 50.18
N LYS A 213 36.23 -19.15 50.02
CA LYS A 213 36.86 -18.08 50.83
C LYS A 213 36.66 -16.71 50.11
N GLY A 214 36.50 -15.60 50.84
CA GLY A 214 36.79 -14.24 50.32
C GLY A 214 35.60 -13.32 49.95
N ASN A 215 35.44 -12.24 50.71
CA ASN A 215 34.71 -11.01 50.38
C ASN A 215 35.74 -9.87 50.57
N PRO A 216 35.77 -8.78 49.77
CA PRO A 216 34.88 -7.65 50.10
C PRO A 216 34.50 -6.66 48.96
N LEU A 217 33.51 -5.80 49.29
CA LEU A 217 33.31 -4.42 48.82
C LEU A 217 32.80 -4.10 47.40
N ARG A 218 32.04 -3.00 47.34
CA ARG A 218 31.21 -2.49 46.25
C ARG A 218 31.87 -1.27 45.57
N PRO A 219 32.06 -1.25 44.24
CA PRO A 219 32.43 -0.02 43.50
C PRO A 219 31.19 0.77 42.97
N PRO A 220 31.36 2.05 42.55
CA PRO A 220 30.26 2.96 42.23
C PRO A 220 29.84 3.00 40.73
N ARG A 221 28.70 3.67 40.48
CA ARG A 221 28.10 3.96 39.16
C ARG A 221 28.86 5.07 38.41
N PRO A 222 29.16 4.94 37.10
CA PRO A 222 29.65 6.05 36.25
C PRO A 222 28.55 7.00 35.76
N SER A 223 28.93 8.24 35.45
CA SER A 223 28.06 9.36 35.03
C SER A 223 27.93 9.51 33.51
N ARG A 224 26.83 10.16 33.07
CA ARG A 224 26.50 10.49 31.67
C ARG A 224 27.16 11.83 31.24
N PRO A 225 27.73 11.94 30.02
CA PRO A 225 28.11 13.23 29.41
C PRO A 225 26.96 13.90 28.61
N PRO A 226 27.00 15.24 28.40
CA PRO A 226 25.95 16.01 27.71
C PRO A 226 26.11 16.08 26.17
N PRO A 227 25.08 16.49 25.41
CA PRO A 227 25.11 16.59 23.94
C PRO A 227 25.72 17.90 23.43
N PRO A 228 26.29 17.94 22.20
CA PRO A 228 26.84 19.15 21.58
C PRO A 228 25.80 19.95 20.75
N THR A 229 25.88 21.28 20.84
CA THR A 229 25.16 22.23 19.96
C THR A 229 25.99 22.61 18.72
N PRO A 230 25.39 22.94 17.57
CA PRO A 230 26.11 23.23 16.34
C PRO A 230 26.81 24.61 16.36
N ARG A 231 27.99 24.69 15.74
CA ARG A 231 28.66 25.96 15.40
C ARG A 231 29.01 26.02 13.91
N ARG A 232 28.66 27.13 13.29
CA ARG A 232 29.11 27.60 11.97
C ARG A 232 30.63 27.87 11.98
N PRO A 233 31.34 27.58 10.89
CA PRO A 233 32.49 28.37 10.49
C PRO A 233 32.31 29.00 9.09
N THR A 234 33.01 30.10 8.90
CA THR A 234 33.10 30.89 7.65
C THR A 234 34.43 30.64 6.93
N SER A 235 34.57 31.29 5.76
CA SER A 235 35.82 31.67 5.07
C SER A 235 36.65 30.58 4.34
N SER A 236 36.94 30.92 3.08
CA SER A 236 37.78 30.22 2.09
C SER A 236 39.28 30.43 2.31
N PRO A 237 40.12 29.78 1.48
CA PRO A 237 41.33 30.41 0.96
C PRO A 237 41.39 30.44 -0.60
N ALA A 238 42.19 31.37 -1.14
CA ALA A 238 42.57 31.49 -2.56
C ALA A 238 43.58 30.37 -2.96
N SER A 239 44.05 30.14 -4.20
CA SER A 239 44.27 30.95 -5.43
C SER A 239 44.27 29.98 -6.66
N SER A 240 44.40 30.31 -7.96
CA SER A 240 45.14 31.38 -8.65
C SER A 240 44.79 31.52 -10.16
N ASN A 241 45.00 32.73 -10.70
CA ASN A 241 45.40 33.11 -12.07
C ASN A 241 44.72 32.52 -13.33
N SER A 242 43.95 33.35 -14.02
CA SER A 242 44.30 33.90 -15.36
C SER A 242 43.37 35.09 -15.71
N SER A 243 43.81 35.99 -16.61
CA SER A 243 43.18 37.33 -16.77
C SER A 243 43.49 37.95 -18.15
N ILE A 244 42.80 39.06 -18.50
CA ILE A 244 43.04 40.06 -19.59
C ILE A 244 42.30 39.77 -20.94
N PRO A 245 41.62 40.76 -21.61
CA PRO A 245 41.02 42.03 -21.11
C PRO A 245 39.74 42.58 -21.86
N THR A 246 39.13 43.66 -21.32
CA THR A 246 38.46 44.87 -21.95
C THR A 246 37.47 44.74 -23.13
N GLU A 247 36.45 45.60 -23.36
CA GLU A 247 36.09 47.00 -22.99
C GLU A 247 34.56 47.07 -22.62
N GLY A 248 33.92 48.14 -22.12
CA GLY A 248 34.30 49.49 -21.66
C GLY A 248 33.07 50.45 -21.58
N SER A 249 33.11 51.50 -20.73
CA SER A 249 32.19 52.67 -20.63
C SER A 249 30.75 52.44 -20.07
N ASP A 250 30.15 53.29 -19.21
CA ASP A 250 30.62 54.33 -18.26
C ASP A 250 29.53 54.65 -17.20
N GLY A 251 29.93 55.25 -16.06
CA GLY A 251 29.02 55.86 -15.04
C GLY A 251 28.64 57.32 -15.40
N PRO A 252 28.41 58.27 -14.45
CA PRO A 252 28.51 58.25 -12.97
C PRO A 252 27.17 58.67 -12.28
N SER A 253 27.00 59.07 -11.01
CA SER A 253 27.54 58.81 -9.64
C SER A 253 27.13 60.00 -8.73
N SER A 254 27.10 59.80 -7.40
CA SER A 254 27.24 60.83 -6.33
C SER A 254 26.04 61.78 -6.01
N GLU A 255 25.84 62.32 -4.80
CA GLU A 255 26.35 62.02 -3.42
C GLU A 255 25.52 62.77 -2.32
N THR A 256 25.05 62.06 -1.28
CA THR A 256 24.89 62.54 0.14
C THR A 256 23.98 63.78 0.43
N PRO A 257 23.90 64.30 1.69
CA PRO A 257 23.05 63.77 2.79
C PRO A 257 22.12 64.86 3.40
N VAL A 258 21.37 64.56 4.51
CA VAL A 258 21.13 65.42 5.71
C VAL A 258 19.96 64.95 6.62
N ARG A 259 20.30 64.61 7.88
CA ARG A 259 19.65 64.95 9.18
C ARG A 259 18.20 64.49 9.56
N MET A 260 18.20 63.64 10.60
CA MET A 260 17.22 63.31 11.67
C MET A 260 16.41 64.51 12.25
N PRO A 261 15.34 64.37 13.10
CA PRO A 261 15.10 63.23 14.03
C PRO A 261 13.64 62.80 14.34
N ALA A 262 13.53 61.72 15.12
CA ALA A 262 12.37 61.34 15.93
C ALA A 262 12.54 61.77 17.41
N PRO A 263 11.46 61.73 18.22
CA PRO A 263 11.55 61.57 19.68
C PRO A 263 10.65 60.42 20.20
N ALA A 264 10.79 59.88 21.41
CA ALA A 264 11.93 59.70 22.32
C ALA A 264 11.46 58.73 23.44
N VAL A 265 12.39 57.96 24.04
CA VAL A 265 12.12 57.00 25.14
C VAL A 265 12.56 57.61 26.49
N PRO A 266 12.07 57.11 27.65
CA PRO A 266 13.00 56.47 28.61
C PRO A 266 12.38 55.20 29.27
N ALA A 267 13.05 54.06 29.50
CA ALA A 267 14.41 53.72 29.99
C ALA A 267 14.58 53.79 31.53
N ALA A 268 14.58 52.62 32.22
CA ALA A 268 15.57 52.18 33.23
C ALA A 268 15.20 50.85 33.94
N ASP A 269 16.24 50.03 34.22
CA ASP A 269 16.31 48.79 35.04
C ASP A 269 16.63 49.19 36.53
N PRO A 270 16.92 48.33 37.57
CA PRO A 270 17.20 46.87 37.59
C PRO A 270 16.71 46.01 38.82
N ASN A 271 17.08 44.72 38.81
CA ASN A 271 17.26 43.75 39.92
C ASN A 271 16.08 42.93 40.51
N ALA A 272 16.41 41.73 41.03
CA ALA A 272 15.54 40.63 41.50
C ALA A 272 15.93 40.16 42.95
N PRO A 273 15.45 39.04 43.56
CA PRO A 273 14.31 38.12 43.27
C PRO A 273 13.31 37.94 44.49
N PRO A 274 12.98 36.76 45.09
CA PRO A 274 11.58 36.25 45.31
C PRO A 274 11.25 36.03 46.84
N PRO A 275 10.33 35.14 47.37
CA PRO A 275 9.36 34.17 46.78
C PRO A 275 7.97 33.96 47.52
N THR A 276 7.20 32.92 47.09
CA THR A 276 6.23 32.03 47.84
C THR A 276 4.83 32.47 48.38
N HIS A 277 3.87 31.56 48.14
CA HIS A 277 2.72 31.07 48.96
C HIS A 277 1.42 31.86 49.28
N ASP A 278 0.30 31.21 48.90
CA ASP A 278 -0.99 30.98 49.58
C ASP A 278 -2.10 32.03 49.81
N GLN A 279 -3.31 31.59 49.42
CA GLN A 279 -4.64 31.74 50.05
C GLN A 279 -5.40 33.08 50.22
N SER A 280 -6.61 33.06 49.62
CA SER A 280 -7.91 33.43 50.23
C SER A 280 -8.44 34.89 50.20
N GLN A 281 -9.36 35.08 49.24
CA GLN A 281 -10.70 35.71 49.37
C GLN A 281 -10.89 37.24 49.62
N ALA A 282 -11.53 37.87 48.60
CA ALA A 282 -12.55 38.95 48.66
C ALA A 282 -12.17 40.30 49.35
N ILE A 283 -12.50 41.48 48.80
CA ILE A 283 -13.85 41.93 48.42
C ILE A 283 -13.84 42.84 47.16
N ALA A 284 -14.73 42.45 46.24
CA ALA A 284 -15.46 43.16 45.20
C ALA A 284 -15.37 44.71 45.02
N ALA A 285 -15.17 45.10 43.75
CA ALA A 285 -15.86 46.21 43.10
C ALA A 285 -16.49 45.70 41.78
N ARG A 286 -17.74 46.07 41.47
CA ARG A 286 -18.50 45.59 40.30
C ARG A 286 -18.54 46.63 39.19
N GLN A 287 -18.46 46.21 37.91
CA GLN A 287 -19.55 46.31 36.91
C GLN A 287 -19.14 45.80 35.52
N ALA A 288 -20.16 45.54 34.68
CA ALA A 288 -20.16 44.99 33.31
C ALA A 288 -20.16 43.45 33.21
N ALA A 289 -21.35 42.87 32.98
CA ALA A 289 -21.55 41.44 32.77
C ALA A 289 -22.06 41.19 31.34
N SER A 290 -21.23 40.56 30.52
CA SER A 290 -21.60 39.98 29.22
C SER A 290 -21.99 38.51 29.40
N VAL A 291 -23.26 38.17 29.18
CA VAL A 291 -23.77 36.80 29.35
C VAL A 291 -23.45 35.96 28.11
N ALA A 292 -22.80 34.82 28.33
CA ALA A 292 -22.52 33.84 27.27
C ALA A 292 -23.77 33.03 26.88
N PRO A 293 -23.92 32.61 25.61
CA PRO A 293 -25.00 31.72 25.20
C PRO A 293 -24.86 30.34 25.86
N GLY A 294 -25.96 29.82 26.40
CA GLY A 294 -26.04 28.42 26.83
C GLY A 294 -26.00 27.47 25.62
N THR A 295 -25.35 26.32 25.77
CA THR A 295 -25.30 25.28 24.74
C THR A 295 -26.70 24.72 24.43
N PRO A 296 -27.13 24.70 23.15
CA PRO A 296 -28.33 23.98 22.76
C PRO A 296 -28.14 22.47 22.99
N ARG A 297 -29.14 21.82 23.61
CA ARG A 297 -29.18 20.36 23.71
C ARG A 297 -29.46 19.77 22.33
N VAL A 298 -28.52 18.99 21.80
CA VAL A 298 -28.68 18.24 20.54
C VAL A 298 -29.77 17.16 20.69
N PRO A 299 -30.64 16.93 19.69
CA PRO A 299 -31.69 15.90 19.77
C PRO A 299 -31.12 14.48 19.80
N THR A 300 -31.59 13.67 20.76
CA THR A 300 -31.13 12.29 20.99
C THR A 300 -31.77 11.31 19.99
N VAL A 301 -31.19 11.13 18.78
CA VAL A 301 -31.70 10.17 17.78
C VAL A 301 -30.61 9.21 17.28
N ALA A 302 -30.24 8.22 18.10
CA ALA A 302 -29.52 7.01 17.66
C ALA A 302 -29.54 5.89 18.72
N ALA A 303 -30.67 5.63 19.39
CA ALA A 303 -30.79 4.81 20.61
C ALA A 303 -30.53 3.29 20.44
N GLY A 304 -29.29 2.94 20.15
CA GLY A 304 -28.63 1.71 20.58
C GLY A 304 -27.23 2.11 21.08
N PRO A 305 -26.67 1.45 22.11
CA PRO A 305 -25.36 1.83 22.63
C PRO A 305 -24.31 1.80 21.50
N LEU A 306 -23.47 2.84 21.44
CA LEU A 306 -22.25 2.80 20.63
C LEU A 306 -21.33 1.71 21.17
N LEU A 307 -20.54 1.09 20.30
CA LEU A 307 -19.57 0.09 20.72
C LEU A 307 -18.55 0.73 21.69
N PRO A 308 -18.14 0.05 22.78
CA PRO A 308 -17.34 0.69 23.82
C PRO A 308 -16.04 1.28 23.27
N GLY A 309 -15.86 2.60 23.38
CA GLY A 309 -14.71 3.32 22.83
C GLY A 309 -15.04 4.22 21.62
N TRP A 310 -16.27 4.15 21.09
CA TRP A 310 -16.73 5.04 20.03
C TRP A 310 -17.54 6.23 20.59
N GLU A 311 -17.18 7.43 20.16
CA GLU A 311 -17.91 8.69 20.37
C GLU A 311 -18.57 9.13 19.06
N GLN A 312 -19.69 9.84 19.15
CA GLN A 312 -20.34 10.48 18.02
C GLN A 312 -20.07 11.99 18.07
N ARG A 313 -19.59 12.56 16.97
CA ARG A 313 -19.33 13.99 16.80
C ARG A 313 -20.06 14.54 15.57
N VAL A 314 -20.02 15.86 15.43
CA VAL A 314 -20.57 16.61 14.32
C VAL A 314 -19.49 17.59 13.85
N ASP A 315 -19.27 17.69 12.54
CA ASP A 315 -18.27 18.58 11.95
C ASP A 315 -18.77 20.04 11.91
N GLN A 316 -17.94 20.94 11.39
CA GLN A 316 -18.28 22.37 11.26
C GLN A 316 -19.46 22.64 10.30
N ASN A 317 -19.80 21.66 9.45
CA ASN A 317 -20.85 21.72 8.44
C ASN A 317 -22.14 20.98 8.88
N GLY A 318 -22.21 20.52 10.14
CA GLY A 318 -23.37 19.78 10.66
C GLY A 318 -23.42 18.30 10.29
N ARG A 319 -22.36 17.74 9.67
CA ARG A 319 -22.29 16.34 9.24
C ARG A 319 -21.81 15.45 10.39
N LEU A 320 -22.50 14.35 10.61
CA LEU A 320 -22.27 13.44 11.73
C LEU A 320 -21.14 12.45 11.40
N TYR A 321 -20.17 12.33 12.31
CA TYR A 321 -19.05 11.38 12.21
C TYR A 321 -18.82 10.65 13.54
N PHE A 322 -18.25 9.45 13.47
CA PHE A 322 -17.94 8.62 14.62
C PHE A 322 -16.44 8.59 14.85
N VAL A 323 -16.03 8.88 16.09
CA VAL A 323 -14.64 8.89 16.55
C VAL A 323 -14.38 7.59 17.30
N ASP A 324 -13.43 6.81 16.81
CA ASP A 324 -12.87 5.67 17.54
C ASP A 324 -11.77 6.19 18.47
N HIS A 325 -12.06 6.35 19.75
CA HIS A 325 -11.05 6.76 20.72
C HIS A 325 -9.99 5.69 20.99
N VAL A 326 -10.23 4.45 20.54
CA VAL A 326 -9.39 3.29 20.79
C VAL A 326 -8.41 3.11 19.64
N GLU A 327 -8.90 3.08 18.39
CA GLU A 327 -8.08 2.99 17.17
C GLU A 327 -7.70 4.35 16.58
N LYS A 328 -8.02 5.47 17.26
CA LYS A 328 -7.66 6.86 16.90
C LYS A 328 -8.03 7.26 15.47
N ARG A 329 -9.18 6.79 15.01
CA ARG A 329 -9.70 7.02 13.64
C ARG A 329 -11.08 7.65 13.65
N THR A 330 -11.48 8.18 12.51
CA THR A 330 -12.81 8.72 12.26
C THR A 330 -13.48 8.01 11.09
N THR A 331 -14.80 7.86 11.12
CA THR A 331 -15.61 7.39 9.99
C THR A 331 -16.95 8.10 9.95
N TRP A 332 -17.49 8.30 8.75
CA TRP A 332 -18.81 8.86 8.51
C TRP A 332 -19.94 7.82 8.70
N GLU A 333 -19.60 6.54 8.83
CA GLU A 333 -20.55 5.44 8.96
C GLU A 333 -20.63 4.89 10.38
N ARG A 334 -21.84 4.49 10.83
CA ARG A 334 -22.02 3.93 12.17
C ARG A 334 -21.28 2.60 12.29
N PRO A 335 -20.42 2.40 13.32
CA PRO A 335 -19.69 1.14 13.50
C PRO A 335 -20.63 -0.07 13.63
N GLU A 336 -20.59 -0.96 12.64
CA GLU A 336 -21.29 -2.25 12.67
C GLU A 336 -20.77 -3.15 13.80
N PRO A 337 -21.55 -4.11 14.35
CA PRO A 337 -21.02 -5.11 15.29
C PRO A 337 -19.91 -5.96 14.65
N LEU A 338 -19.07 -6.61 15.48
CA LEU A 338 -18.06 -7.54 14.97
C LEU A 338 -18.75 -8.76 14.31
N PRO A 339 -18.15 -9.36 13.25
CA PRO A 339 -18.66 -10.59 12.65
C PRO A 339 -18.76 -11.73 13.66
N SER A 340 -19.64 -12.70 13.40
CA SER A 340 -19.83 -13.86 14.28
C SER A 340 -18.52 -14.60 14.52
N GLY A 341 -18.26 -15.00 15.76
CA GLY A 341 -17.01 -15.64 16.19
C GLY A 341 -15.93 -14.67 16.69
N TRP A 342 -15.97 -13.39 16.30
CA TRP A 342 -14.93 -12.42 16.64
C TRP A 342 -15.16 -11.70 17.97
N GLU A 343 -14.12 -11.69 18.81
CA GLU A 343 -14.04 -10.97 20.07
C GLU A 343 -12.94 -9.90 20.01
N ARG A 344 -13.20 -8.71 20.58
CA ARG A 344 -12.16 -7.70 20.82
C ARG A 344 -11.45 -8.00 22.15
N ARG A 345 -10.12 -8.02 22.13
CA ARG A 345 -9.26 -8.14 23.31
C ARG A 345 -8.30 -6.96 23.43
N VAL A 346 -7.65 -6.89 24.58
CA VAL A 346 -6.60 -5.92 24.91
C VAL A 346 -5.39 -6.70 25.37
N ASP A 347 -4.20 -6.35 24.88
CA ASP A 347 -2.95 -6.98 25.26
C ASP A 347 -2.38 -6.37 26.58
N PRO A 348 -1.29 -6.93 27.15
CA PRO A 348 -0.69 -6.39 28.37
C PRO A 348 -0.13 -4.96 28.24
N MET A 349 -0.02 -4.43 27.02
CA MET A 349 0.46 -3.08 26.72
C MET A 349 -0.69 -2.09 26.49
N GLY A 350 -1.95 -2.52 26.66
CA GLY A 350 -3.14 -1.70 26.44
C GLY A 350 -3.57 -1.58 24.98
N ARG A 351 -2.92 -2.31 24.05
CA ARG A 351 -3.22 -2.29 22.62
C ARG A 351 -4.38 -3.21 22.31
N VAL A 352 -5.26 -2.81 21.41
CA VAL A 352 -6.43 -3.60 21.01
C VAL A 352 -6.11 -4.53 19.85
N TYR A 353 -6.61 -5.76 19.94
CA TYR A 353 -6.55 -6.76 18.88
C TYR A 353 -7.84 -7.58 18.86
N PHE A 354 -8.05 -8.34 17.79
CA PHE A 354 -9.27 -9.12 17.56
C PHE A 354 -8.93 -10.61 17.44
N VAL A 355 -9.80 -11.46 17.98
CA VAL A 355 -9.64 -12.91 18.02
C VAL A 355 -10.89 -13.59 17.50
N ASP A 356 -10.77 -14.45 16.50
CA ASP A 356 -11.84 -15.36 16.10
C ASP A 356 -11.79 -16.63 16.96
N HIS A 357 -12.89 -16.92 17.66
CA HIS A 357 -13.03 -18.15 18.43
C HIS A 357 -13.27 -19.39 17.59
N ILE A 358 -13.73 -19.23 16.34
CA ILE A 358 -14.03 -20.32 15.41
C ILE A 358 -12.74 -20.82 14.76
N THR A 359 -12.03 -19.95 14.02
CA THR A 359 -10.78 -20.31 13.32
C THR A 359 -9.54 -20.24 14.21
N ARG A 360 -9.64 -19.70 15.44
CA ARG A 360 -8.51 -19.41 16.35
C ARG A 360 -7.49 -18.42 15.77
N THR A 361 -7.93 -17.58 14.82
CA THR A 361 -7.09 -16.55 14.19
C THR A 361 -7.12 -15.26 15.01
N THR A 362 -6.10 -14.43 14.80
CA THR A 362 -6.00 -13.11 15.44
C THR A 362 -5.54 -12.08 14.43
N THR A 363 -6.06 -10.86 14.53
CA THR A 363 -5.59 -9.72 13.74
C THR A 363 -5.62 -8.43 14.56
N TRP A 364 -4.78 -7.47 14.18
CA TRP A 364 -4.78 -6.12 14.74
C TRP A 364 -5.84 -5.23 14.08
N GLN A 365 -6.24 -5.54 12.84
CA GLN A 365 -7.29 -4.81 12.14
C GLN A 365 -8.67 -5.25 12.61
N ARG A 366 -9.57 -4.29 12.77
CA ARG A 366 -10.97 -4.58 13.09
C ARG A 366 -11.63 -5.39 11.95
N PRO A 367 -12.08 -6.63 12.20
CA PRO A 367 -12.68 -7.47 11.16
C PRO A 367 -14.04 -6.92 10.73
N THR A 368 -14.26 -6.86 9.42
CA THR A 368 -15.55 -6.60 8.77
C THR A 368 -16.04 -7.87 8.06
N MET A 369 -17.30 -7.90 7.64
CA MET A 369 -17.83 -9.01 6.83
C MET A 369 -17.06 -9.19 5.50
N GLU A 370 -16.46 -8.12 4.97
CA GLU A 370 -15.62 -8.15 3.78
C GLU A 370 -14.24 -8.76 4.07
N THR A 371 -13.54 -8.31 5.12
CA THR A 371 -12.22 -8.88 5.46
C THR A 371 -12.31 -10.37 5.83
N VAL A 372 -13.41 -10.78 6.47
CA VAL A 372 -13.67 -12.20 6.76
C VAL A 372 -13.88 -12.99 5.47
N ARG A 373 -14.68 -12.50 4.52
CA ARG A 373 -14.87 -13.15 3.21
C ARG A 373 -13.56 -13.27 2.43
N ASN A 374 -12.74 -12.23 2.40
CA ASN A 374 -11.45 -12.24 1.71
C ASN A 374 -10.49 -13.25 2.35
N TYR A 375 -10.52 -13.38 3.68
CA TYR A 375 -9.75 -14.39 4.40
C TYR A 375 -10.25 -15.82 4.15
N GLU A 376 -11.57 -16.04 4.11
CA GLU A 376 -12.17 -17.33 3.73
C GLU A 376 -11.76 -17.74 2.32
N GLN A 377 -11.78 -16.82 1.35
CA GLN A 377 -11.31 -17.08 -0.01
C GLN A 377 -9.82 -17.44 -0.05
N TRP A 378 -8.96 -16.69 0.65
CA TRP A 378 -7.54 -17.00 0.78
C TRP A 378 -7.30 -18.39 1.40
N GLN A 379 -8.06 -18.76 2.44
CA GLN A 379 -8.03 -20.09 3.03
C GLN A 379 -8.48 -21.20 2.06
N HIS A 380 -9.51 -20.96 1.25
CA HIS A 380 -9.94 -21.93 0.22
C HIS A 380 -8.86 -22.12 -0.85
N GLN A 381 -8.23 -21.04 -1.32
CA GLN A 381 -7.11 -21.10 -2.26
C GLN A 381 -5.91 -21.85 -1.65
N ARG A 382 -5.59 -21.58 -0.37
CA ARG A 382 -4.56 -22.29 0.39
C ARG A 382 -4.83 -23.80 0.50
N ASN A 383 -6.08 -24.21 0.70
CA ASN A 383 -6.43 -25.63 0.81
C ASN A 383 -6.25 -26.39 -0.53
N GLN A 384 -6.18 -25.69 -1.67
CA GLN A 384 -5.91 -26.28 -2.98
C GLN A 384 -4.40 -26.44 -3.29
N LEU A 385 -3.51 -25.97 -2.42
CA LEU A 385 -2.06 -25.96 -2.65
C LEU A 385 -1.42 -27.35 -2.82
N GLN A 386 -2.11 -28.42 -2.41
CA GLN A 386 -1.60 -29.80 -2.58
C GLN A 386 -1.43 -30.18 -4.07
N GLY A 387 -2.27 -29.62 -4.96
CA GLY A 387 -2.08 -29.74 -6.42
C GLY A 387 -1.02 -28.77 -6.95
N ALA A 388 -1.02 -27.52 -6.46
CA ALA A 388 -0.05 -26.50 -6.86
C ALA A 388 1.40 -26.91 -6.55
N MET A 389 1.65 -27.58 -5.42
CA MET A 389 2.99 -28.05 -5.03
C MET A 389 3.63 -29.00 -6.05
N GLN A 390 2.83 -29.81 -6.76
CA GLN A 390 3.36 -30.70 -7.81
C GLN A 390 3.86 -29.91 -9.03
N GLN A 391 3.11 -28.89 -9.45
CA GLN A 391 3.53 -27.98 -10.53
C GLN A 391 4.70 -27.09 -10.10
N PHE A 392 4.69 -26.62 -8.85
CA PHE A 392 5.78 -25.85 -8.26
C PHE A 392 7.10 -26.65 -8.24
N ASN A 393 7.05 -27.94 -7.90
CA ASN A 393 8.21 -28.83 -7.94
C ASN A 393 8.77 -29.10 -9.35
N GLN A 394 7.98 -28.83 -10.41
CA GLN A 394 8.43 -28.91 -11.81
C GLN A 394 9.13 -27.62 -12.26
N ARG A 395 9.07 -26.54 -11.48
CA ARG A 395 9.76 -25.29 -11.82
C ARG A 395 11.28 -25.48 -11.76
N PHE A 396 12.00 -24.79 -12.65
CA PHE A 396 13.45 -24.91 -12.79
C PHE A 396 14.10 -23.56 -13.09
N ILE A 397 15.42 -23.50 -12.95
CA ILE A 397 16.23 -22.41 -13.49
C ILE A 397 17.62 -22.97 -13.82
N PHE A 398 18.32 -22.34 -14.76
CA PHE A 398 19.63 -22.80 -15.21
C PHE A 398 20.60 -22.96 -14.02
N GLY A 399 21.28 -24.12 -13.95
CA GLY A 399 22.29 -24.41 -12.93
C GLY A 399 21.78 -24.88 -11.57
N VAL A 400 20.48 -24.82 -11.25
CA VAL A 400 19.95 -25.23 -9.93
C VAL A 400 19.70 -26.75 -9.84
N ASN A 401 19.27 -27.39 -10.93
CA ASN A 401 18.96 -28.83 -10.93
C ASN A 401 20.15 -29.75 -11.30
N GLY A 402 21.34 -29.19 -11.59
CA GLY A 402 22.46 -29.93 -12.20
C GLY A 402 23.58 -30.38 -11.25
N LEU A 403 23.48 -30.13 -9.94
CA LEU A 403 24.57 -30.36 -8.97
C LEU A 403 24.20 -31.26 -7.78
N GLN A 404 22.94 -31.66 -7.63
CA GLN A 404 22.48 -32.34 -6.41
C GLN A 404 22.03 -33.79 -6.59
N ASP A 405 21.58 -34.20 -7.78
CA ASP A 405 21.07 -35.56 -8.04
C ASP A 405 21.62 -36.14 -9.37
N GLN A 406 22.24 -37.32 -9.26
CA GLN A 406 22.60 -38.29 -10.31
C GLN A 406 23.71 -37.96 -11.35
N VAL A 407 24.98 -38.20 -11.00
CA VAL A 407 25.97 -38.81 -11.93
C VAL A 407 26.94 -39.72 -11.12
N PRO A 408 27.28 -40.95 -11.57
CA PRO A 408 28.35 -41.75 -10.99
C PRO A 408 29.74 -41.14 -11.27
N ALA A 409 30.74 -41.45 -10.43
CA ALA A 409 32.09 -40.93 -10.59
C ALA A 409 32.81 -41.50 -11.82
N THR A 410 32.93 -40.71 -12.91
CA THR A 410 33.92 -40.96 -13.97
C THR A 410 34.31 -39.67 -14.69
N GLU A 411 35.63 -39.43 -14.75
CA GLU A 411 36.36 -38.40 -15.53
C GLU A 411 35.95 -36.91 -15.37
N ASN A 412 36.57 -36.28 -14.37
CA ASN A 412 36.54 -34.83 -14.15
C ASN A 412 37.16 -34.02 -15.33
N LYS A 413 36.31 -33.48 -16.20
CA LYS A 413 36.53 -32.11 -16.74
C LYS A 413 35.72 -31.13 -15.89
N GLN A 414 36.29 -30.75 -14.74
CA GLN A 414 35.66 -29.82 -13.82
C GLN A 414 35.58 -28.43 -14.48
N PHE A 415 34.37 -28.01 -14.85
CA PHE A 415 34.09 -26.69 -15.41
C PHE A 415 34.40 -25.63 -14.34
N ASP A 416 35.42 -24.81 -14.57
CA ASP A 416 35.81 -23.74 -13.64
C ASP A 416 35.08 -22.43 -14.00
N PRO A 417 34.18 -21.93 -13.12
CA PRO A 417 33.38 -20.74 -13.40
C PRO A 417 34.18 -19.43 -13.50
N LEU A 418 35.48 -19.44 -13.15
CA LEU A 418 36.40 -18.31 -13.33
C LEU A 418 37.24 -18.42 -14.62
N GLY A 419 36.91 -19.33 -15.53
CA GLY A 419 37.72 -19.61 -16.73
C GLY A 419 39.00 -20.39 -16.40
N PRO A 420 39.94 -20.55 -17.35
CA PRO A 420 41.24 -21.16 -17.05
C PRO A 420 42.05 -20.30 -16.07
N LEU A 421 42.92 -20.94 -15.27
CA LEU A 421 43.91 -20.21 -14.48
C LEU A 421 44.88 -19.41 -15.38
N PRO A 422 45.37 -18.23 -14.95
CA PRO A 422 46.32 -17.46 -15.73
C PRO A 422 47.59 -18.27 -16.05
N HIS A 423 48.23 -17.99 -17.18
CA HIS A 423 49.36 -18.79 -17.66
C HIS A 423 50.49 -18.90 -16.61
N GLY A 424 50.83 -20.14 -16.25
CA GLY A 424 51.82 -20.45 -15.22
C GLY A 424 51.27 -20.64 -13.81
N TRP A 425 49.94 -20.70 -13.62
CA TRP A 425 49.30 -21.02 -12.33
C TRP A 425 48.67 -22.42 -12.33
N GLU A 426 48.81 -23.15 -11.22
CA GLU A 426 48.22 -24.48 -10.99
C GLU A 426 47.41 -24.48 -9.68
N LYS A 427 46.19 -25.03 -9.73
CA LYS A 427 45.37 -25.27 -8.54
C LYS A 427 45.76 -26.60 -7.92
N ARG A 428 46.10 -26.59 -6.62
CA ARG A 428 46.38 -27.79 -5.83
C ARG A 428 45.51 -27.84 -4.59
N THR A 429 45.48 -29.01 -3.96
CA THR A 429 44.77 -29.26 -2.71
C THR A 429 45.76 -29.84 -1.70
N ASP A 430 45.72 -29.38 -0.46
CA ASP A 430 46.54 -29.93 0.62
C ASP A 430 45.94 -31.22 1.22
N SER A 431 46.63 -31.84 2.19
CA SER A 431 46.18 -33.05 2.88
C SER A 431 44.90 -32.86 3.71
N ASN A 432 44.42 -31.62 3.87
CA ASN A 432 43.26 -31.24 4.66
C ASN A 432 42.11 -30.75 3.74
N GLU A 433 42.15 -31.12 2.46
CA GLU A 433 41.21 -30.71 1.40
C GLU A 433 41.15 -29.19 1.10
N ARG A 434 42.13 -28.41 1.58
CA ARG A 434 42.17 -26.96 1.33
C ARG A 434 42.86 -26.65 0.02
N VAL A 435 42.20 -25.86 -0.80
CA VAL A 435 42.73 -25.39 -2.09
C VAL A 435 43.82 -24.35 -1.86
N TYR A 436 44.92 -24.46 -2.62
CA TYR A 436 45.96 -23.45 -2.74
C TYR A 436 46.44 -23.36 -4.20
N PHE A 437 47.03 -22.22 -4.57
CA PHE A 437 47.44 -21.91 -5.93
C PHE A 437 48.95 -21.77 -6.01
N VAL A 438 49.56 -22.43 -6.99
CA VAL A 438 51.01 -22.46 -7.22
C VAL A 438 51.32 -21.66 -8.47
N GLN A 439 52.21 -20.67 -8.38
CA GLN A 439 52.70 -19.94 -9.54
C GLN A 439 54.06 -20.50 -9.95
N HIS A 440 54.12 -21.20 -11.08
CA HIS A 440 55.29 -21.91 -11.57
C HIS A 440 56.40 -20.95 -12.05
N THR A 441 56.02 -19.80 -12.59
CA THR A 441 56.93 -18.78 -13.12
C THR A 441 57.79 -18.13 -12.01
N THR A 442 57.21 -17.92 -10.83
CA THR A 442 57.83 -17.27 -9.66
C THR A 442 58.19 -18.26 -8.54
N ARG A 443 57.69 -19.50 -8.62
CA ARG A 443 57.77 -20.55 -7.60
C ARG A 443 57.15 -20.17 -6.25
N THR A 444 56.13 -19.32 -6.26
CA THR A 444 55.37 -18.93 -5.06
C THR A 444 54.09 -19.75 -4.92
N THR A 445 53.57 -19.82 -3.69
CA THR A 445 52.27 -20.41 -3.38
C THR A 445 51.43 -19.44 -2.56
N GLN A 446 50.11 -19.45 -2.77
CA GLN A 446 49.14 -18.62 -2.05
C GLN A 446 47.82 -19.37 -1.85
N TRP A 447 47.00 -18.92 -0.91
CA TRP A 447 45.72 -19.57 -0.60
C TRP A 447 44.55 -18.96 -1.38
N GLU A 448 44.70 -17.71 -1.77
CA GLU A 448 43.75 -16.92 -2.53
C GLU A 448 43.89 -17.21 -4.04
N ASP A 449 42.77 -17.28 -4.75
CA ASP A 449 42.76 -17.50 -6.19
C ASP A 449 43.42 -16.30 -6.93
N PRO A 450 44.41 -16.51 -7.81
CA PRO A 450 45.03 -15.42 -8.56
C PRO A 450 44.04 -14.67 -9.46
N ARG A 451 42.86 -15.24 -9.74
CA ARG A 451 41.77 -14.60 -10.50
C ARG A 451 40.87 -13.73 -9.63
N THR A 452 40.92 -13.85 -8.30
CA THR A 452 40.19 -12.96 -7.38
C THR A 452 41.06 -11.80 -6.87
N GLN A 453 42.39 -11.95 -6.91
CA GLN A 453 43.33 -10.88 -6.63
C GLN A 453 43.42 -9.90 -7.81
N GLY A 454 42.96 -8.67 -7.60
CA GLY A 454 43.03 -7.57 -8.58
C GLY A 454 41.74 -7.30 -9.38
N LEU A 455 40.76 -8.22 -9.39
CA LEU A 455 39.44 -7.97 -9.98
C LEU A 455 38.51 -7.13 -9.08
N LEU A 456 38.84 -7.03 -7.79
CA LEU A 456 38.19 -6.15 -6.82
C LEU A 456 38.82 -4.76 -6.83
N ASN A 457 38.46 -3.95 -7.82
CA ASN A 457 38.37 -2.52 -7.56
C ASN A 457 37.10 -2.32 -6.72
N GLU A 458 37.22 -1.80 -5.49
CA GLU A 458 36.11 -1.70 -4.51
C GLU A 458 34.92 -0.84 -5.00
N LYS A 459 35.13 -0.11 -6.10
CA LYS A 459 34.09 0.69 -6.76
C LYS A 459 33.20 -0.21 -7.63
N PRO A 460 31.87 -0.14 -7.47
CA PRO A 460 30.95 -0.84 -8.37
C PRO A 460 31.16 -0.38 -9.82
N LEU A 461 30.75 -1.22 -10.77
CA LEU A 461 30.63 -0.79 -12.17
C LEU A 461 29.66 0.40 -12.25
N PRO A 462 29.88 1.36 -13.17
CA PRO A 462 28.92 2.45 -13.38
C PRO A 462 27.54 1.90 -13.75
N GLU A 463 26.48 2.67 -13.51
CA GLU A 463 25.13 2.21 -13.79
C GLU A 463 24.96 1.77 -15.25
N GLY A 464 24.32 0.63 -15.45
CA GLY A 464 24.16 0.01 -16.76
C GLY A 464 25.40 -0.69 -17.32
N TRP A 465 26.50 -0.83 -16.57
CA TRP A 465 27.65 -1.62 -17.01
C TRP A 465 27.71 -3.01 -16.34
N GLU A 466 27.87 -4.05 -17.15
CA GLU A 466 28.06 -5.45 -16.75
C GLU A 466 29.48 -5.92 -17.13
N MET A 467 30.08 -6.81 -16.35
CA MET A 467 31.32 -7.53 -16.73
C MET A 467 30.98 -8.99 -17.04
N ARG A 468 31.53 -9.51 -18.13
CA ARG A 468 31.41 -10.90 -18.62
C ARG A 468 32.77 -11.46 -18.99
N PHE A 469 32.81 -12.72 -19.38
CA PHE A 469 34.00 -13.40 -19.88
C PHE A 469 33.72 -14.06 -21.23
N THR A 470 34.71 -14.08 -22.13
CA THR A 470 34.65 -14.88 -23.37
C THR A 470 34.71 -16.38 -23.04
N VAL A 471 34.48 -17.23 -24.04
CA VAL A 471 34.69 -18.69 -23.91
C VAL A 471 36.12 -19.05 -23.50
N ASP A 472 37.09 -18.18 -23.79
CA ASP A 472 38.51 -18.31 -23.43
C ASP A 472 38.84 -17.72 -22.05
N GLY A 473 37.84 -17.22 -21.30
CA GLY A 473 38.02 -16.62 -19.98
C GLY A 473 38.54 -15.18 -19.98
N ILE A 474 38.47 -14.47 -21.11
CA ILE A 474 38.94 -13.07 -21.21
C ILE A 474 37.80 -12.14 -20.74
N PRO A 475 38.01 -11.28 -19.73
CA PRO A 475 36.98 -10.35 -19.30
C PRO A 475 36.64 -9.33 -20.41
N TYR A 476 35.36 -9.01 -20.52
CA TYR A 476 34.85 -7.92 -21.34
C TYR A 476 33.67 -7.24 -20.62
N PHE A 477 33.35 -6.04 -21.04
CA PHE A 477 32.38 -5.16 -20.41
C PHE A 477 31.23 -4.87 -21.38
N VAL A 478 30.01 -4.86 -20.85
CA VAL A 478 28.78 -4.65 -21.60
C VAL A 478 28.14 -3.37 -21.07
N ASP A 479 28.13 -2.32 -21.89
CA ASP A 479 27.43 -1.08 -21.62
C ASP A 479 25.97 -1.24 -22.09
N HIS A 480 25.05 -1.49 -21.16
CA HIS A 480 23.61 -1.56 -21.42
C HIS A 480 23.03 -0.21 -21.86
N ASN A 481 23.59 0.90 -21.41
CA ASN A 481 23.10 2.25 -21.78
C ASN A 481 23.35 2.53 -23.27
N ARG A 482 24.50 2.08 -23.78
CA ARG A 482 24.90 2.28 -25.19
C ARG A 482 24.73 1.02 -26.05
N ARG A 483 24.20 -0.07 -25.46
CA ARG A 483 24.04 -1.42 -26.04
C ARG A 483 25.30 -1.92 -26.76
N ALA A 484 26.46 -1.65 -26.16
CA ALA A 484 27.77 -1.93 -26.72
C ALA A 484 28.55 -2.90 -25.83
N THR A 485 29.51 -3.61 -26.41
CA THR A 485 30.52 -4.35 -25.64
C THR A 485 31.90 -3.78 -25.92
N THR A 486 32.77 -3.77 -24.91
CA THR A 486 34.16 -3.33 -25.02
C THR A 486 35.04 -4.18 -24.12
N TYR A 487 36.32 -4.34 -24.45
CA TYR A 487 37.29 -4.97 -23.53
C TYR A 487 37.83 -3.98 -22.48
N ILE A 488 37.45 -2.70 -22.56
CA ILE A 488 37.89 -1.63 -21.66
C ILE A 488 37.02 -1.60 -20.41
N ASP A 489 37.63 -1.74 -19.23
CA ASP A 489 36.93 -1.58 -17.95
C ASP A 489 36.52 -0.10 -17.76
N PRO A 490 35.22 0.20 -17.59
CA PRO A 490 34.73 1.58 -17.47
C PRO A 490 35.18 2.29 -16.18
N ARG A 491 35.71 1.56 -15.19
CA ARG A 491 36.18 2.11 -13.91
C ARG A 491 37.64 2.53 -13.93
N THR A 492 38.45 1.91 -14.77
CA THR A 492 39.92 2.07 -14.80
C THR A 492 40.47 2.51 -16.16
N GLY A 493 39.70 2.37 -17.23
CA GLY A 493 40.15 2.62 -18.61
C GLY A 493 41.13 1.58 -19.15
N THR A 494 41.39 0.49 -18.41
CA THR A 494 42.31 -0.57 -18.82
C THR A 494 41.61 -1.59 -19.70
N SER A 495 42.16 -1.89 -20.88
CA SER A 495 41.63 -2.97 -21.73
C SER A 495 42.11 -4.34 -21.25
N SER A 496 41.20 -5.29 -21.16
CA SER A 496 41.48 -6.71 -20.94
C SER A 496 42.05 -7.40 -22.19
N LEU A 497 41.96 -6.77 -23.36
CA LEU A 497 42.50 -7.26 -24.62
C LEU A 497 42.75 -6.11 -25.62
N GLU A 498 43.89 -6.09 -26.30
CA GLU A 498 44.08 -5.23 -27.49
C GLU A 498 43.51 -5.94 -28.73
N ASN A 499 42.60 -5.26 -29.44
CA ASN A 499 42.02 -5.71 -30.71
C ASN A 499 41.31 -7.09 -30.68
N GLY A 500 40.47 -7.32 -29.67
CA GLY A 500 39.59 -8.49 -29.61
C GLY A 500 38.46 -8.49 -30.67
N PRO A 501 37.85 -9.65 -30.96
CA PRO A 501 36.69 -9.73 -31.84
C PRO A 501 35.50 -8.94 -31.28
N GLN A 502 34.72 -8.32 -32.17
CA GLN A 502 33.55 -7.53 -31.75
C GLN A 502 32.44 -8.45 -31.23
N ILE A 503 32.24 -8.47 -29.91
CA ILE A 503 31.17 -9.24 -29.28
C ILE A 503 29.83 -8.54 -29.57
N THR A 504 28.80 -9.32 -29.89
CA THR A 504 27.45 -8.78 -30.08
C THR A 504 26.77 -8.63 -28.72
N TYR A 505 26.03 -7.54 -28.51
CA TYR A 505 25.19 -7.37 -27.32
C TYR A 505 24.13 -8.48 -27.26
N VAL A 506 24.11 -9.25 -26.18
CA VAL A 506 23.10 -10.28 -25.91
C VAL A 506 22.67 -10.19 -24.45
N ARG A 507 21.37 -10.18 -24.16
CA ARG A 507 20.84 -10.36 -22.80
C ARG A 507 20.90 -11.86 -22.45
N ASP A 508 22.04 -12.31 -21.92
CA ASP A 508 22.24 -13.71 -21.51
C ASP A 508 21.87 -13.89 -20.04
N PHE A 509 20.58 -14.14 -19.79
CA PHE A 509 20.04 -14.39 -18.45
C PHE A 509 20.73 -15.60 -17.78
N LYS A 510 21.07 -16.64 -18.55
CA LYS A 510 21.75 -17.84 -18.06
C LYS A 510 23.15 -17.51 -17.52
N ALA A 511 23.93 -16.71 -18.22
CA ALA A 511 25.24 -16.25 -17.75
C ALA A 511 25.12 -15.40 -16.46
N LYS A 512 24.17 -14.46 -16.41
CA LYS A 512 23.91 -13.66 -15.19
C LYS A 512 23.55 -14.56 -13.99
N VAL A 513 22.67 -15.55 -14.18
CA VAL A 513 22.30 -16.52 -13.14
C VAL A 513 23.51 -17.33 -12.67
N GLN A 514 24.37 -17.81 -13.58
CA GLN A 514 25.60 -18.52 -13.23
C GLN A 514 26.56 -17.65 -12.40
N TYR A 515 26.77 -16.40 -12.81
CA TYR A 515 27.61 -15.44 -12.09
C TYR A 515 27.07 -15.11 -10.69
N PHE A 516 25.76 -14.92 -10.56
CA PHE A 516 25.09 -14.75 -9.27
C PHE A 516 25.27 -15.98 -8.36
N ARG A 517 25.09 -17.19 -8.90
CA ARG A 517 25.25 -18.46 -8.17
C ARG A 517 26.69 -18.65 -7.67
N PHE A 518 27.68 -18.26 -8.47
CA PHE A 518 29.09 -18.23 -8.05
C PHE A 518 29.29 -17.33 -6.82
N TRP A 519 28.77 -16.09 -6.83
CA TRP A 519 28.87 -15.21 -5.65
C TRP A 519 28.16 -15.77 -4.42
N CYS A 520 26.99 -16.40 -4.56
CA CYS A 520 26.34 -17.09 -3.44
C CYS A 520 27.21 -18.23 -2.87
N GLN A 521 27.90 -19.00 -3.71
CA GLN A 521 28.84 -20.02 -3.26
C GLN A 521 30.05 -19.43 -2.53
N GLN A 522 30.64 -18.34 -3.06
CA GLN A 522 31.77 -17.66 -2.41
C GLN A 522 31.41 -17.00 -1.07
N LEU A 523 30.15 -16.59 -0.89
CA LEU A 523 29.61 -16.05 0.36
C LEU A 523 29.00 -17.12 1.28
N SER A 524 29.03 -18.38 0.88
CA SER A 524 28.46 -19.50 1.65
C SER A 524 29.28 -19.77 2.90
N MET A 525 28.59 -19.92 4.03
CA MET A 525 29.23 -20.19 5.31
C MET A 525 29.25 -21.71 5.59
N PRO A 526 30.30 -22.26 6.21
CA PRO A 526 30.39 -23.69 6.51
C PRO A 526 29.37 -24.11 7.58
N GLN A 527 29.17 -25.43 7.72
CA GLN A 527 28.17 -26.05 8.60
C GLN A 527 26.72 -25.79 8.12
N HIS A 528 25.74 -26.10 8.98
CA HIS A 528 24.31 -25.96 8.71
C HIS A 528 23.59 -25.20 9.84
N ILE A 529 22.46 -24.56 9.54
CA ILE A 529 21.50 -24.12 10.57
C ILE A 529 20.26 -25.01 10.54
N LYS A 530 19.72 -25.30 11.73
CA LYS A 530 18.47 -26.06 11.90
C LYS A 530 17.32 -25.09 12.13
N ILE A 531 16.25 -25.24 11.36
CA ILE A 531 15.02 -24.46 11.49
C ILE A 531 13.89 -25.46 11.75
N THR A 532 13.35 -25.46 12.97
CA THR A 532 12.36 -26.44 13.45
C THR A 532 10.99 -25.79 13.51
N VAL A 533 10.07 -26.17 12.63
CA VAL A 533 8.79 -25.46 12.43
C VAL A 533 7.63 -26.43 12.35
N THR A 534 6.47 -26.10 12.92
CA THR A 534 5.26 -26.91 12.77
C THR A 534 4.40 -26.42 11.61
N ARG A 535 3.67 -27.32 10.96
CA ARG A 535 2.74 -26.94 9.87
C ARG A 535 1.57 -26.04 10.33
N LYS A 536 1.30 -25.95 11.64
CA LYS A 536 0.20 -25.16 12.21
C LYS A 536 0.62 -23.72 12.55
N THR A 537 1.86 -23.52 12.98
CA THR A 537 2.42 -22.21 13.37
C THR A 537 3.59 -21.80 12.47
N LEU A 538 3.60 -22.31 11.23
CA LEU A 538 4.70 -22.19 10.27
C LEU A 538 5.28 -20.79 10.16
N PHE A 539 4.43 -19.77 10.04
CA PHE A 539 4.85 -18.37 9.94
C PHE A 539 5.56 -17.88 11.20
N GLU A 540 4.95 -18.08 12.37
CA GLU A 540 5.46 -17.60 13.66
C GLU A 540 6.74 -18.34 14.09
N ASP A 541 6.77 -19.68 13.95
CA ASP A 541 7.95 -20.49 14.23
C ASP A 541 9.13 -20.08 13.32
N SER A 542 8.85 -19.78 12.05
CA SER A 542 9.86 -19.30 11.08
C SER A 542 10.32 -17.88 11.41
N PHE A 543 9.39 -16.98 11.76
CA PHE A 543 9.66 -15.61 12.16
C PHE A 543 10.61 -15.54 13.35
N GLN A 544 10.29 -16.23 14.44
CA GLN A 544 11.10 -16.24 15.65
C GLN A 544 12.51 -16.79 15.38
N GLN A 545 12.64 -17.88 14.62
CA GLN A 545 13.95 -18.46 14.31
C GLN A 545 14.78 -17.59 13.38
N ILE A 546 14.26 -17.16 12.22
CA ILE A 546 15.03 -16.34 11.25
C ILE A 546 15.45 -14.99 11.87
N MET A 547 14.63 -14.41 12.74
CA MET A 547 14.95 -13.14 13.41
C MET A 547 15.92 -13.32 14.59
N SER A 548 15.97 -14.50 15.23
CA SER A 548 16.95 -14.79 16.28
C SER A 548 18.34 -15.11 15.76
N PHE A 549 18.47 -15.64 14.53
CA PHE A 549 19.77 -15.89 13.91
C PHE A 549 20.47 -14.59 13.50
N ASN A 550 21.81 -14.61 13.56
CA ASN A 550 22.63 -13.62 12.89
C ASN A 550 22.46 -13.80 11.37
N ALA A 551 22.31 -12.70 10.62
CA ALA A 551 22.03 -12.75 9.19
C ALA A 551 23.12 -13.46 8.37
N GLN A 552 24.38 -13.45 8.84
CA GLN A 552 25.45 -14.20 8.20
C GLN A 552 25.28 -15.72 8.33
N ASP A 553 24.68 -16.21 9.43
CA ASP A 553 24.43 -17.65 9.63
C ASP A 553 23.31 -18.17 8.72
N LEU A 554 22.43 -17.29 8.23
CA LEU A 554 21.41 -17.62 7.21
C LEU A 554 22.02 -17.96 5.83
N ARG A 555 23.33 -17.74 5.64
CA ARG A 555 24.11 -18.17 4.46
C ARG A 555 24.71 -19.58 4.60
N ARG A 556 24.54 -20.24 5.75
CA ARG A 556 24.91 -21.65 5.95
C ARG A 556 23.86 -22.55 5.30
N ARG A 557 24.20 -23.83 5.08
CA ARG A 557 23.24 -24.81 4.57
C ARG A 557 22.00 -24.88 5.48
N LEU A 558 20.82 -24.68 4.91
CA LEU A 558 19.56 -24.79 5.64
C LEU A 558 19.22 -26.26 5.88
N TRP A 559 18.68 -26.55 7.07
CA TRP A 559 18.15 -27.86 7.43
C TRP A 559 16.78 -27.66 8.09
N ILE A 560 15.71 -27.93 7.33
CA ILE A 560 14.34 -27.70 7.81
C ILE A 560 13.79 -28.98 8.44
N ILE A 561 13.20 -28.84 9.63
CA ILE A 561 12.67 -29.94 10.42
C ILE A 561 11.19 -29.67 10.73
N PHE A 562 10.30 -30.53 10.26
CA PHE A 562 8.91 -30.59 10.70
C PHE A 562 8.78 -31.64 11.82
N PRO A 563 8.51 -31.25 13.10
CA PRO A 563 8.45 -32.20 14.21
C PRO A 563 7.37 -33.27 14.00
N GLY A 564 7.77 -34.55 14.11
CA GLY A 564 6.89 -35.69 13.90
C GLY A 564 6.83 -36.22 12.46
N GLU A 565 7.57 -35.61 11.53
CA GLU A 565 7.66 -36.05 10.13
C GLU A 565 9.07 -36.56 9.81
N GLU A 566 9.19 -37.79 9.29
CA GLU A 566 10.48 -38.35 8.87
C GLU A 566 10.86 -37.82 7.48
N GLY A 567 11.60 -36.71 7.45
CA GLY A 567 12.15 -36.12 6.22
C GLY A 567 13.67 -36.11 6.21
N LEU A 568 14.30 -36.87 5.31
CA LEU A 568 15.71 -36.68 4.98
C LEU A 568 15.85 -35.45 4.08
N ASP A 569 16.32 -34.32 4.63
CA ASP A 569 16.40 -33.05 3.90
C ASP A 569 17.59 -33.01 2.91
N TYR A 570 17.42 -33.73 1.81
CA TYR A 570 18.15 -33.55 0.55
C TYR A 570 17.66 -32.30 -0.23
N GLY A 571 17.08 -31.31 0.47
CA GLY A 571 16.57 -30.07 -0.11
C GLY A 571 15.15 -30.15 -0.68
N GLY A 572 14.42 -31.24 -0.43
CA GLY A 572 12.98 -31.37 -0.69
C GLY A 572 12.14 -30.68 0.40
N VAL A 573 12.44 -30.96 1.66
CA VAL A 573 11.77 -30.33 2.83
C VAL A 573 12.01 -28.81 2.82
N ALA A 574 13.24 -28.38 2.50
CA ALA A 574 13.52 -26.95 2.29
C ALA A 574 12.69 -26.31 1.16
N ARG A 575 12.48 -27.01 0.02
CA ARG A 575 11.64 -26.51 -1.09
C ARG A 575 10.17 -26.35 -0.64
N GLU A 576 9.63 -27.32 0.07
CA GLU A 576 8.29 -27.24 0.64
C GLU A 576 8.15 -26.08 1.62
N TRP A 577 9.12 -25.88 2.51
CA TRP A 577 9.11 -24.79 3.47
C TRP A 577 9.09 -23.41 2.81
N PHE A 578 9.94 -23.18 1.80
CA PHE A 578 9.89 -21.92 1.03
C PHE A 578 8.53 -21.73 0.34
N PHE A 579 7.97 -22.78 -0.29
CA PHE A 579 6.66 -22.73 -0.92
C PHE A 579 5.53 -22.37 0.06
N LEU A 580 5.44 -23.07 1.18
CA LEU A 580 4.38 -22.85 2.18
C LEU A 580 4.52 -21.48 2.85
N LEU A 581 5.74 -21.10 3.26
CA LEU A 581 5.99 -19.81 3.90
C LEU A 581 5.75 -18.64 2.93
N SER A 582 6.04 -18.82 1.63
CA SER A 582 5.75 -17.82 0.59
C SER A 582 4.27 -17.53 0.36
N HIS A 583 3.38 -18.43 0.82
CA HIS A 583 1.94 -18.19 0.91
C HIS A 583 1.56 -17.55 2.25
N GLU A 584 2.09 -18.04 3.37
CA GLU A 584 1.80 -17.51 4.72
C GLU A 584 2.07 -16.01 4.87
N VAL A 585 3.13 -15.49 4.24
CA VAL A 585 3.46 -14.05 4.24
C VAL A 585 2.35 -13.18 3.65
N LEU A 586 1.42 -13.77 2.86
CA LEU A 586 0.28 -13.11 2.24
C LEU A 586 -1.02 -13.22 3.03
N ASN A 587 -0.99 -13.82 4.23
CA ASN A 587 -2.18 -13.93 5.08
C ASN A 587 -2.75 -12.52 5.41
N PRO A 588 -3.99 -12.19 4.98
CA PRO A 588 -4.58 -10.88 5.21
C PRO A 588 -4.63 -10.44 6.69
N MET A 589 -4.68 -11.41 7.62
CA MET A 589 -4.77 -11.15 9.06
C MET A 589 -3.52 -10.48 9.65
N TYR A 590 -2.36 -10.59 9.00
CA TYR A 590 -1.15 -9.86 9.41
C TYR A 590 -1.12 -8.41 8.93
N CYS A 591 -2.05 -8.01 8.04
CA CYS A 591 -2.20 -6.66 7.49
C CYS A 591 -0.97 -6.13 6.73
N LEU A 592 -0.07 -6.99 6.26
CA LEU A 592 1.20 -6.59 5.62
C LEU A 592 1.02 -6.21 4.15
N PHE A 593 0.22 -6.96 3.42
CA PHE A 593 -0.03 -6.76 2.00
C PHE A 593 -1.52 -6.60 1.72
N GLU A 594 -1.82 -5.94 0.61
CA GLU A 594 -3.16 -5.81 0.05
C GLU A 594 -3.11 -6.05 -1.47
N TYR A 595 -4.27 -6.28 -2.07
CA TYR A 595 -4.41 -6.31 -3.51
C TYR A 595 -4.76 -4.92 -4.03
N ALA A 596 -4.08 -4.47 -5.08
CA ALA A 596 -4.25 -3.13 -5.62
C ALA A 596 -5.61 -2.89 -6.34
N GLY A 597 -6.39 -3.96 -6.55
CA GLY A 597 -7.71 -3.92 -7.19
C GLY A 597 -8.70 -4.89 -6.53
N LYS A 598 -9.89 -5.03 -7.13
CA LYS A 598 -10.98 -5.87 -6.60
C LYS A 598 -10.74 -7.38 -6.67
N ASP A 599 -9.70 -7.80 -7.38
CA ASP A 599 -9.32 -9.20 -7.62
C ASP A 599 -7.89 -9.46 -7.12
N ASN A 600 -7.56 -10.72 -6.82
CA ASN A 600 -6.28 -11.18 -6.26
C ASN A 600 -5.06 -11.07 -7.22
N TYR A 601 -5.05 -10.08 -8.10
CA TYR A 601 -4.19 -10.02 -9.28
C TYR A 601 -2.83 -9.34 -9.03
N CYS A 602 -2.81 -8.19 -8.35
CA CYS A 602 -1.60 -7.40 -8.13
C CYS A 602 -1.40 -7.14 -6.64
N LEU A 603 -0.35 -7.72 -6.05
CA LEU A 603 -0.03 -7.60 -4.64
C LEU A 603 0.87 -6.37 -4.39
N GLN A 604 0.52 -5.55 -3.40
CA GLN A 604 1.32 -4.42 -2.92
C GLN A 604 1.45 -4.41 -1.40
N ILE A 605 2.44 -3.68 -0.88
CA ILE A 605 2.55 -3.39 0.56
C ILE A 605 1.30 -2.60 0.97
N ASN A 606 0.64 -3.00 2.06
CA ASN A 606 -0.49 -2.27 2.61
C ASN A 606 0.00 -0.99 3.32
N PRO A 607 -0.41 0.21 2.89
CA PRO A 607 -0.03 1.46 3.56
C PRO A 607 -0.56 1.55 5.01
N ALA A 608 -1.68 0.90 5.30
CA ALA A 608 -2.27 0.78 6.63
C ALA A 608 -1.65 -0.34 7.50
N SER A 609 -0.56 -0.97 7.06
CA SER A 609 0.13 -2.03 7.81
C SER A 609 0.62 -1.62 9.20
N TYR A 610 0.77 -0.31 9.47
CA TYR A 610 1.06 0.23 10.81
C TYR A 610 0.03 -0.16 11.87
N ILE A 611 -1.17 -0.62 11.47
CA ILE A 611 -2.17 -1.19 12.39
C ILE A 611 -1.62 -2.41 13.13
N ASN A 612 -0.72 -3.17 12.50
CA ASN A 612 0.08 -4.20 13.14
C ASN A 612 1.35 -3.54 13.73
N PRO A 613 1.49 -3.43 15.05
CA PRO A 613 2.58 -2.69 15.69
C PRO A 613 3.96 -3.34 15.48
N ASP A 614 4.00 -4.57 14.99
CA ASP A 614 5.23 -5.31 14.67
C ASP A 614 5.47 -5.41 13.14
N HIS A 615 4.70 -4.70 12.31
CA HIS A 615 4.77 -4.76 10.84
C HIS A 615 6.20 -4.57 10.29
N LEU A 616 6.96 -3.59 10.77
CA LEU A 616 8.36 -3.38 10.33
C LEU A 616 9.26 -4.60 10.61
N LYS A 617 9.05 -5.30 11.73
CA LYS A 617 9.79 -6.54 12.04
C LYS A 617 9.40 -7.66 11.07
N TYR A 618 8.11 -7.76 10.73
CA TYR A 618 7.64 -8.70 9.72
C TYR A 618 8.19 -8.37 8.32
N PHE A 619 8.26 -7.09 7.90
CA PHE A 619 8.91 -6.71 6.65
C PHE A 619 10.40 -7.04 6.65
N LYS A 620 11.12 -6.80 7.76
CA LYS A 620 12.52 -7.19 7.89
C LYS A 620 12.72 -8.71 7.81
N PHE A 621 11.84 -9.49 8.44
CA PHE A 621 11.79 -10.94 8.30
C PHE A 621 11.54 -11.39 6.86
N ILE A 622 10.56 -10.80 6.17
CA ILE A 622 10.27 -11.10 4.76
C ILE A 622 11.48 -10.75 3.89
N GLY A 623 12.15 -9.62 4.13
CA GLY A 623 13.41 -9.25 3.48
C GLY A 623 14.47 -10.35 3.60
N ARG A 624 14.73 -10.83 4.83
CA ARG A 624 15.64 -11.97 5.08
C ARG A 624 15.20 -13.23 4.35
N PHE A 625 13.91 -13.57 4.39
CA PHE A 625 13.34 -14.75 3.74
C PHE A 625 13.50 -14.73 2.20
N ILE A 626 13.19 -13.61 1.55
CA ILE A 626 13.34 -13.45 0.09
C ILE A 626 14.83 -13.48 -0.31
N ALA A 627 15.72 -12.87 0.49
CA ALA A 627 17.15 -12.98 0.29
C ALA A 627 17.68 -14.41 0.46
N MET A 628 17.17 -15.17 1.44
CA MET A 628 17.49 -16.60 1.62
C MET A 628 17.02 -17.44 0.41
N ALA A 629 15.83 -17.16 -0.13
CA ALA A 629 15.31 -17.86 -1.32
C ALA A 629 16.25 -17.70 -2.52
N LEU A 630 16.64 -16.45 -2.81
CA LEU A 630 17.62 -16.13 -3.84
C LEU A 630 18.96 -16.79 -3.57
N PHE A 631 19.52 -16.64 -2.37
CA PHE A 631 20.84 -17.17 -2.00
C PHE A 631 20.93 -18.69 -2.15
N HIS A 632 19.98 -19.43 -1.56
CA HIS A 632 19.95 -20.90 -1.55
C HIS A 632 19.37 -21.53 -2.84
N GLY A 633 18.94 -20.71 -3.80
CA GLY A 633 18.37 -21.18 -5.06
C GLY A 633 17.07 -21.95 -4.87
N LYS A 634 16.20 -21.42 -3.99
CA LYS A 634 14.87 -21.96 -3.72
C LYS A 634 13.84 -20.99 -4.27
N PHE A 635 12.87 -21.52 -4.99
CA PHE A 635 11.76 -20.72 -5.48
C PHE A 635 10.78 -20.40 -4.36
N ILE A 636 9.96 -19.39 -4.62
CA ILE A 636 8.80 -18.99 -3.83
C ILE A 636 7.61 -18.83 -4.79
N ASP A 637 6.39 -18.83 -4.28
CA ASP A 637 5.19 -18.60 -5.10
C ASP A 637 4.48 -17.27 -4.79
N THR A 638 5.16 -16.37 -4.08
CA THR A 638 4.66 -15.02 -3.81
C THR A 638 4.61 -14.19 -5.09
N GLY A 639 3.42 -13.71 -5.44
CA GLY A 639 3.17 -12.92 -6.64
C GLY A 639 3.39 -11.42 -6.43
N PHE A 640 4.62 -11.00 -6.19
CA PHE A 640 4.92 -9.56 -6.15
C PHE A 640 4.75 -8.92 -7.53
N SER A 641 4.35 -7.65 -7.55
CA SER A 641 4.19 -6.89 -8.77
C SER A 641 5.55 -6.49 -9.39
N LEU A 642 5.62 -6.30 -10.71
CA LEU A 642 6.83 -5.76 -11.38
C LEU A 642 7.36 -4.45 -10.74
N PRO A 643 6.50 -3.51 -10.30
CA PRO A 643 6.92 -2.37 -9.49
C PRO A 643 7.72 -2.77 -8.23
N PHE A 644 7.27 -3.77 -7.47
CA PHE A 644 8.00 -4.25 -6.29
C PHE A 644 9.39 -4.77 -6.66
N TYR A 645 9.54 -5.52 -7.76
CA TYR A 645 10.86 -5.97 -8.23
C TYR A 645 11.75 -4.83 -8.75
N LYS A 646 11.18 -3.80 -9.40
CA LYS A 646 11.94 -2.59 -9.75
C LYS A 646 12.48 -1.87 -8.52
N ARG A 647 11.65 -1.76 -7.47
CA ARG A 647 12.08 -1.24 -6.17
C ARG A 647 13.19 -2.09 -5.59
N MET A 648 13.09 -3.42 -5.65
CA MET A 648 14.14 -4.36 -5.21
C MET A 648 15.48 -4.19 -5.92
N LEU A 649 15.48 -3.68 -7.15
CA LEU A 649 16.67 -3.41 -7.94
C LEU A 649 17.15 -1.94 -7.87
N ASN A 650 16.47 -1.12 -7.05
CA ASN A 650 16.64 0.34 -7.00
C ASN A 650 16.55 1.01 -8.38
N LYS A 651 15.68 0.50 -9.25
CA LYS A 651 15.42 1.05 -10.59
C LYS A 651 14.37 2.17 -10.51
N PRO A 652 14.47 3.21 -11.36
CA PRO A 652 13.48 4.27 -11.43
C PRO A 652 12.14 3.75 -11.93
N TRP A 653 11.07 4.40 -11.47
CA TRP A 653 9.69 4.14 -11.90
C TRP A 653 9.45 4.64 -13.32
N ALA A 654 8.74 3.86 -14.13
CA ALA A 654 8.18 4.28 -15.40
C ALA A 654 6.66 4.51 -15.25
N LEU A 655 6.09 5.45 -16.00
CA LEU A 655 4.64 5.72 -15.96
C LEU A 655 3.80 4.45 -16.18
N LYS A 656 4.25 3.55 -17.07
CA LYS A 656 3.57 2.26 -17.33
C LYS A 656 3.53 1.31 -16.12
N ASP A 657 4.45 1.43 -15.17
CA ASP A 657 4.43 0.60 -13.96
C ASP A 657 3.13 0.83 -13.15
N LEU A 658 2.60 2.05 -13.23
CA LEU A 658 1.36 2.46 -12.56
C LEU A 658 0.10 1.84 -13.18
N GLU A 659 0.11 1.49 -14.48
CA GLU A 659 -1.01 0.79 -15.15
C GLU A 659 -1.43 -0.46 -14.37
N SER A 660 -0.42 -1.18 -13.83
CA SER A 660 -0.56 -2.45 -13.12
C SER A 660 -1.02 -2.35 -11.66
N ILE A 661 -0.98 -1.15 -11.07
CA ILE A 661 -1.37 -0.88 -9.68
C ILE A 661 -2.66 -0.09 -9.62
N ASP A 662 -2.78 0.97 -10.42
CA ASP A 662 -3.93 1.88 -10.40
C ASP A 662 -4.24 2.33 -11.83
N THR A 663 -5.01 1.50 -12.55
CA THR A 663 -5.31 1.72 -13.97
C THR A 663 -6.14 3.00 -14.20
N GLU A 664 -7.01 3.39 -13.27
CA GLU A 664 -7.81 4.63 -13.40
C GLU A 664 -6.92 5.88 -13.25
N PHE A 665 -6.01 5.86 -12.28
CA PHE A 665 -5.04 6.94 -12.07
C PHE A 665 -3.99 7.00 -13.20
N TYR A 666 -3.52 5.85 -13.69
CA TYR A 666 -2.66 5.77 -14.89
C TYR A 666 -3.34 6.39 -16.11
N ASN A 667 -4.60 6.04 -16.40
CA ASN A 667 -5.35 6.62 -17.51
C ASN A 667 -5.49 8.15 -17.37
N SER A 668 -5.65 8.65 -16.14
CA SER A 668 -5.69 10.10 -15.86
C SER A 668 -4.37 10.79 -16.22
N LEU A 669 -3.23 10.18 -15.87
CA LEU A 669 -1.91 10.73 -16.20
C LEU A 669 -1.55 10.60 -17.69
N ILE A 670 -1.95 9.51 -18.35
CA ILE A 670 -1.81 9.36 -19.81
C ILE A 670 -2.64 10.41 -20.54
N TRP A 671 -3.87 10.68 -20.09
CA TRP A 671 -4.69 11.74 -20.66
C TRP A 671 -4.00 13.12 -20.55
N ILE A 672 -3.43 13.46 -19.39
CA ILE A 672 -2.63 14.69 -19.19
C ILE A 672 -1.40 14.71 -20.12
N LYS A 673 -0.76 13.55 -20.37
CA LYS A 673 0.39 13.45 -21.29
C LYS A 673 -0.02 13.76 -22.74
N GLU A 674 -1.14 13.20 -23.19
CA GLU A 674 -1.55 13.17 -24.60
C GLU A 674 -2.40 14.37 -25.05
N ASN A 675 -2.90 15.19 -24.13
CA ASN A 675 -3.79 16.33 -24.43
C ASN A 675 -3.16 17.65 -23.98
N ASP A 676 -3.54 18.75 -24.63
CA ASP A 676 -3.14 20.11 -24.26
C ASP A 676 -3.94 20.56 -23.02
N ILE A 677 -3.24 20.82 -21.91
CA ILE A 677 -3.89 21.17 -20.63
C ILE A 677 -4.28 22.65 -20.57
N GLU A 678 -3.65 23.50 -21.36
CA GLU A 678 -3.87 24.94 -21.41
C GLU A 678 -5.13 25.25 -22.24
N GLU A 679 -5.31 24.59 -23.39
CA GLU A 679 -6.56 24.65 -24.16
C GLU A 679 -7.75 24.09 -23.37
N CYS A 680 -7.52 23.08 -22.52
CA CYS A 680 -8.55 22.51 -21.64
C CYS A 680 -8.89 23.37 -20.41
N GLY A 681 -8.14 24.44 -20.12
CA GLY A 681 -8.34 25.27 -18.92
C GLY A 681 -8.14 24.54 -17.59
N LEU A 682 -7.26 23.52 -17.57
CA LEU A 682 -7.08 22.63 -16.43
C LEU A 682 -6.06 23.20 -15.43
N GLU A 683 -6.55 23.96 -14.46
CA GLU A 683 -5.72 24.57 -13.41
C GLU A 683 -5.20 23.51 -12.42
N MET A 684 -3.96 23.06 -12.64
CA MET A 684 -3.25 22.06 -11.84
C MET A 684 -1.97 22.68 -11.28
N TYR A 685 -1.55 22.25 -10.10
CA TYR A 685 -0.34 22.70 -9.41
C TYR A 685 0.53 21.48 -9.05
N PHE A 686 1.79 21.67 -8.67
CA PHE A 686 2.69 20.59 -8.24
C PHE A 686 2.38 20.10 -6.80
N SER A 687 1.11 19.79 -6.55
CA SER A 687 0.57 19.32 -5.27
C SER A 687 -0.54 18.31 -5.50
N VAL A 688 -0.65 17.31 -4.63
CA VAL A 688 -1.68 16.27 -4.69
C VAL A 688 -2.39 16.11 -3.36
N ASP A 689 -3.71 15.94 -3.39
CA ASP A 689 -4.51 15.70 -2.19
C ASP A 689 -4.49 14.22 -1.79
N LYS A 690 -4.34 13.97 -0.49
CA LYS A 690 -4.39 12.65 0.12
C LYS A 690 -5.35 12.65 1.29
N GLU A 691 -6.45 11.91 1.15
CA GLU A 691 -7.34 11.62 2.26
C GLU A 691 -6.69 10.57 3.18
N ILE A 692 -6.50 10.93 4.46
CA ILE A 692 -6.03 10.04 5.51
C ILE A 692 -7.06 10.11 6.63
N LEU A 693 -7.72 8.99 6.96
CA LEU A 693 -8.72 8.88 8.04
C LEU A 693 -9.92 9.87 7.92
N GLY A 694 -10.19 10.39 6.72
CA GLY A 694 -11.21 11.41 6.45
C GLY A 694 -10.71 12.86 6.50
N GLU A 695 -9.42 13.09 6.81
CA GLU A 695 -8.76 14.38 6.71
C GLU A 695 -8.04 14.50 5.35
N ILE A 696 -8.35 15.55 4.59
CA ILE A 696 -7.69 15.82 3.30
C ILE A 696 -6.40 16.59 3.60
N THR A 697 -5.27 15.97 3.28
CA THR A 697 -3.93 16.54 3.43
C THR A 697 -3.31 16.77 2.06
N THR A 698 -2.97 18.03 1.75
CA THR A 698 -2.29 18.37 0.49
C THR A 698 -0.79 18.12 0.64
N HIS A 699 -0.20 17.38 -0.31
CA HIS A 699 1.22 17.04 -0.35
C HIS A 699 1.88 17.72 -1.54
N GLU A 700 2.86 18.59 -1.30
CA GLU A 700 3.66 19.20 -2.37
C GLU A 700 4.62 18.19 -3.01
N LEU A 701 4.63 18.11 -4.34
CA LEU A 701 5.46 17.18 -5.10
C LEU A 701 6.93 17.64 -5.22
N LYS A 702 7.15 18.95 -5.05
CA LYS A 702 8.46 19.62 -5.01
C LYS A 702 8.34 20.86 -4.10
N PRO A 703 9.46 21.46 -3.64
CA PRO A 703 9.41 22.67 -2.80
C PRO A 703 8.59 23.78 -3.46
N ASP A 704 7.73 24.43 -2.67
CA ASP A 704 6.79 25.48 -3.10
C ASP A 704 5.82 25.02 -4.20
N GLY A 705 5.59 23.70 -4.30
CA GLY A 705 4.85 23.06 -5.38
C GLY A 705 3.37 23.46 -5.46
N GLY A 706 2.76 23.89 -4.36
CA GLY A 706 1.39 24.43 -4.35
C GLY A 706 1.22 25.73 -5.15
N GLU A 707 2.29 26.51 -5.33
CA GLU A 707 2.27 27.79 -6.07
C GLU A 707 2.75 27.62 -7.53
N VAL A 708 3.32 26.46 -7.88
CA VAL A 708 3.83 26.21 -9.24
C VAL A 708 2.73 25.61 -10.11
N LEU A 709 2.21 26.40 -11.05
CA LEU A 709 1.24 25.96 -12.05
C LEU A 709 1.85 24.91 -13.00
N VAL A 710 1.07 23.88 -13.33
CA VAL A 710 1.40 22.90 -14.36
C VAL A 710 1.07 23.48 -15.74
N THR A 711 2.05 23.47 -16.64
CA THR A 711 2.01 24.01 -18.01
C THR A 711 2.42 22.92 -19.01
N GLU A 712 2.19 23.13 -20.31
CA GLU A 712 2.61 22.18 -21.35
C GLU A 712 4.13 21.88 -21.30
N GLU A 713 4.95 22.87 -20.95
CA GLU A 713 6.41 22.70 -20.82
C GLU A 713 6.82 21.82 -19.62
N ASN A 714 6.08 21.89 -18.51
CA ASN A 714 6.46 21.23 -17.25
C ASN A 714 5.62 20.00 -16.88
N LYS A 715 4.53 19.69 -17.62
CA LYS A 715 3.64 18.55 -17.31
C LYS A 715 4.36 17.20 -17.28
N GLY A 716 5.43 17.03 -18.04
CA GLY A 716 6.28 15.84 -17.99
C GLY A 716 6.96 15.62 -16.63
N GLU A 717 7.37 16.69 -15.95
CA GLU A 717 7.90 16.64 -14.58
C GLU A 717 6.79 16.30 -13.58
N TYR A 718 5.63 16.96 -13.71
CA TYR A 718 4.46 16.72 -12.87
C TYR A 718 4.02 15.25 -12.92
N ILE A 719 3.82 14.69 -14.12
CA ILE A 719 3.43 13.28 -14.33
C ILE A 719 4.44 12.33 -13.67
N ARG A 720 5.75 12.60 -13.78
CA ARG A 720 6.80 11.78 -13.16
C ARG A 720 6.70 11.82 -11.63
N LEU A 721 6.59 13.01 -11.03
CA LEU A 721 6.50 13.18 -9.58
C LEU A 721 5.21 12.59 -9.00
N VAL A 722 4.06 12.77 -9.68
CA VAL A 722 2.79 12.19 -9.26
C VAL A 722 2.83 10.66 -9.33
N ALA A 723 3.42 10.07 -10.37
CA ALA A 723 3.58 8.63 -10.48
C ALA A 723 4.53 8.07 -9.40
N GLU A 724 5.67 8.72 -9.17
CA GLU A 724 6.62 8.36 -8.11
C GLU A 724 5.95 8.39 -6.73
N TRP A 725 5.26 9.48 -6.40
CA TRP A 725 4.49 9.63 -5.16
C TRP A 725 3.38 8.57 -5.01
N ARG A 726 2.63 8.28 -6.07
CA ARG A 726 1.52 7.30 -6.03
C ARG A 726 2.01 5.88 -5.73
N LEU A 727 3.26 5.57 -6.10
CA LEU A 727 3.94 4.29 -5.91
C LEU A 727 4.70 4.20 -4.56
N SER A 728 5.15 5.32 -3.99
CA SER A 728 5.87 5.35 -2.71
C SER A 728 4.98 5.57 -1.49
N ARG A 729 3.85 6.30 -1.63
CA ARG A 729 3.10 6.88 -0.50
C ARG A 729 2.70 5.88 0.59
N GLY A 730 3.17 6.11 1.82
CA GLY A 730 2.77 5.37 3.01
C GLY A 730 3.32 3.94 3.11
N VAL A 731 4.26 3.56 2.23
CA VAL A 731 4.94 2.26 2.25
C VAL A 731 6.47 2.39 2.41
N GLU A 732 6.96 3.60 2.70
CA GLU A 732 8.39 3.94 2.74
C GLU A 732 9.14 3.22 3.87
N GLU A 733 8.59 3.23 5.10
CA GLU A 733 9.21 2.58 6.26
C GLU A 733 9.21 1.05 6.13
N GLN A 734 8.10 0.50 5.63
CA GLN A 734 7.90 -0.92 5.36
C GLN A 734 8.91 -1.41 4.32
N THR A 735 9.06 -0.63 3.24
CA THR A 735 10.03 -0.89 2.17
C THR A 735 11.46 -0.80 2.70
N GLN A 736 11.78 0.19 3.54
CA GLN A 736 13.10 0.31 4.15
C GLN A 736 13.42 -0.85 5.08
N ALA A 737 12.48 -1.28 5.92
CA ALA A 737 12.65 -2.42 6.82
C ALA A 737 12.84 -3.74 6.04
N PHE A 738 12.11 -3.93 4.94
CA PHE A 738 12.34 -5.03 4.00
C PHE A 738 13.76 -5.00 3.43
N PHE A 739 14.26 -3.84 2.97
CA PHE A 739 15.62 -3.72 2.45
C PHE A 739 16.72 -3.93 3.49
N GLU A 740 16.49 -3.52 4.73
CA GLU A 740 17.41 -3.78 5.83
C GLU A 740 17.59 -5.30 6.02
N GLY A 741 16.49 -6.05 6.13
CA GLY A 741 16.53 -7.51 6.26
C GLY A 741 17.07 -8.23 5.02
N PHE A 742 16.77 -7.71 3.83
CA PHE A 742 17.28 -8.26 2.58
C PHE A 742 18.80 -8.12 2.47
N ASN A 743 19.32 -6.90 2.61
CA ASN A 743 20.75 -6.59 2.44
C ASN A 743 21.64 -7.22 3.51
N GLU A 744 21.12 -7.45 4.72
CA GLU A 744 21.77 -8.22 5.78
C GLU A 744 22.18 -9.63 5.30
N VAL A 745 21.31 -10.31 4.54
CA VAL A 745 21.56 -11.67 4.04
C VAL A 745 22.22 -11.65 2.67
N LEU A 746 21.69 -10.89 1.71
CA LEU A 746 22.17 -10.80 0.33
C LEU A 746 22.32 -9.32 -0.08
N PRO A 747 23.54 -8.79 -0.15
CA PRO A 747 23.77 -7.41 -0.58
C PRO A 747 23.23 -7.15 -2.00
N GLN A 748 22.41 -6.10 -2.15
CA GLN A 748 21.71 -5.75 -3.38
C GLN A 748 22.64 -5.52 -4.59
N GLN A 749 23.91 -5.16 -4.37
CA GLN A 749 24.92 -5.03 -5.42
C GLN A 749 25.07 -6.28 -6.32
N TYR A 750 24.81 -7.48 -5.77
CA TYR A 750 24.86 -8.72 -6.55
C TYR A 750 23.68 -8.89 -7.52
N LEU A 751 22.64 -8.04 -7.40
CA LEU A 751 21.48 -8.04 -8.28
C LEU A 751 21.50 -6.94 -9.35
N GLN A 752 22.48 -6.02 -9.34
CA GLN A 752 22.46 -4.80 -10.17
C GLN A 752 22.39 -5.02 -11.69
N TYR A 753 22.75 -6.22 -12.15
CA TYR A 753 22.73 -6.64 -13.57
C TYR A 753 21.39 -7.26 -14.01
N PHE A 754 20.49 -7.57 -13.07
CA PHE A 754 19.19 -8.13 -13.40
C PHE A 754 18.16 -7.03 -13.68
N ASP A 755 17.29 -7.29 -14.66
CA ASP A 755 16.05 -6.53 -14.84
C ASP A 755 14.94 -7.06 -13.90
N ALA A 756 13.85 -6.31 -13.73
CA ALA A 756 12.77 -6.68 -12.80
C ALA A 756 12.07 -8.01 -13.16
N LYS A 757 12.05 -8.38 -14.45
CA LYS A 757 11.48 -9.64 -14.93
C LYS A 757 12.44 -10.82 -14.76
N GLU A 758 13.75 -10.57 -14.86
CA GLU A 758 14.78 -11.56 -14.51
C GLU A 758 14.75 -11.88 -13.02
N LEU A 759 14.60 -10.86 -12.15
CA LEU A 759 14.47 -11.05 -10.71
C LEU A 759 13.20 -11.82 -10.33
N GLU A 760 12.07 -11.55 -10.99
CA GLU A 760 10.85 -12.37 -10.85
C GLU A 760 11.15 -13.85 -11.17
N VAL A 761 11.79 -14.14 -12.32
CA VAL A 761 12.13 -15.51 -12.73
C VAL A 761 13.09 -16.19 -11.75
N MET A 762 14.05 -15.46 -11.17
CA MET A 762 14.95 -16.00 -10.15
C MET A 762 14.24 -16.41 -8.87
N LEU A 763 13.15 -15.71 -8.50
CA LEU A 763 12.35 -15.98 -7.31
C LEU A 763 11.26 -17.02 -7.57
N CYS A 764 10.52 -16.92 -8.67
CA CYS A 764 9.37 -17.77 -8.96
C CYS A 764 9.74 -19.08 -9.66
N GLY A 765 10.86 -19.11 -10.39
CA GLY A 765 11.29 -20.20 -11.24
C GLY A 765 10.64 -20.19 -12.62
N MET A 766 11.31 -20.80 -13.61
CA MET A 766 10.75 -21.06 -14.94
C MET A 766 9.81 -22.26 -14.89
N GLN A 767 8.78 -22.23 -15.73
CA GLN A 767 7.90 -23.37 -16.00
C GLN A 767 7.85 -23.65 -17.51
N GLU A 768 7.68 -24.91 -17.91
CA GLU A 768 7.42 -25.22 -19.33
C GLU A 768 6.05 -24.71 -19.75
N ILE A 769 5.98 -24.06 -20.91
CA ILE A 769 4.75 -23.45 -21.41
C ILE A 769 4.09 -24.39 -22.44
N ASP A 770 2.93 -24.95 -22.09
CA ASP A 770 2.11 -25.72 -23.02
C ASP A 770 1.53 -24.80 -24.11
N LEU A 771 2.11 -24.89 -25.30
CA LEU A 771 1.66 -24.16 -26.48
C LEU A 771 0.24 -24.54 -26.92
N THR A 772 -0.18 -25.77 -26.65
CA THR A 772 -1.51 -26.29 -27.02
C THR A 772 -2.59 -25.63 -26.18
N ASP A 773 -2.35 -25.53 -24.87
CA ASP A 773 -3.24 -24.82 -23.95
C ASP A 773 -3.28 -23.32 -24.25
N TRP A 774 -2.11 -22.67 -24.41
CA TRP A 774 -2.01 -21.25 -24.75
C TRP A 774 -2.78 -20.92 -26.04
N GLN A 775 -2.58 -21.70 -27.11
CA GLN A 775 -3.25 -21.48 -28.38
C GLN A 775 -4.76 -21.77 -28.30
N ARG A 776 -5.17 -22.77 -27.52
CA ARG A 776 -6.59 -23.13 -27.30
C ARG A 776 -7.35 -22.02 -26.58
N ASN A 777 -6.74 -21.43 -25.55
CA ASN A 777 -7.35 -20.44 -24.67
C ASN A 777 -7.14 -18.97 -25.10
N THR A 778 -6.40 -18.71 -26.18
CA THR A 778 -6.26 -17.36 -26.75
C THR A 778 -7.54 -16.89 -27.46
N ILE A 779 -7.95 -15.66 -27.15
CA ILE A 779 -9.03 -14.92 -27.84
C ILE A 779 -8.44 -13.88 -28.81
N TYR A 780 -9.22 -13.52 -29.84
CA TYR A 780 -8.78 -12.62 -30.91
C TYR A 780 -9.80 -11.49 -31.10
N ARG A 781 -9.31 -10.25 -31.21
CA ARG A 781 -10.12 -9.05 -31.46
C ARG A 781 -9.63 -8.37 -32.73
N HIS A 782 -10.55 -8.09 -33.66
CA HIS A 782 -10.24 -7.57 -35.00
C HIS A 782 -9.24 -8.42 -35.83
N TYR A 783 -8.97 -9.65 -35.37
CA TYR A 783 -8.30 -10.75 -36.05
C TYR A 783 -9.15 -12.02 -35.94
N ALA A 784 -8.91 -12.97 -36.84
CA ALA A 784 -9.41 -14.34 -36.75
C ALA A 784 -8.24 -15.33 -36.59
N ARG A 785 -8.53 -16.55 -36.14
CA ARG A 785 -7.53 -17.64 -36.04
C ARG A 785 -6.80 -17.94 -37.36
N SER A 786 -7.43 -17.63 -38.50
CA SER A 786 -6.88 -17.76 -39.86
C SER A 786 -6.18 -16.52 -40.40
N SER A 787 -6.09 -15.42 -39.63
CA SER A 787 -5.39 -14.20 -40.06
C SER A 787 -3.88 -14.45 -40.17
N LYS A 788 -3.24 -13.91 -41.21
CA LYS A 788 -1.81 -14.15 -41.50
C LYS A 788 -0.92 -13.85 -40.29
N GLN A 789 -1.13 -12.72 -39.63
CA GLN A 789 -0.37 -12.29 -38.45
C GLN A 789 -0.56 -13.23 -37.25
N VAL A 790 -1.74 -13.84 -37.08
CA VAL A 790 -2.01 -14.83 -36.04
C VAL A 790 -1.29 -16.15 -36.34
N LEU A 791 -1.31 -16.60 -37.60
CA LEU A 791 -0.58 -17.80 -38.03
C LEU A 791 0.94 -17.61 -37.85
N TRP A 792 1.47 -16.45 -38.23
CA TRP A 792 2.86 -16.05 -38.03
C TRP A 792 3.25 -15.96 -36.55
N PHE A 793 2.39 -15.39 -35.69
CA PHE A 793 2.60 -15.34 -34.25
C PHE A 793 2.76 -16.74 -33.64
N TRP A 794 1.86 -17.68 -33.98
CA TRP A 794 1.96 -19.07 -33.48
C TRP A 794 3.08 -19.89 -34.13
N GLN A 795 3.52 -19.55 -35.35
CA GLN A 795 4.74 -20.11 -35.93
C GLN A 795 5.96 -19.67 -35.12
N LEU A 796 6.08 -18.36 -34.86
CA LEU A 796 7.18 -17.78 -34.10
C LEU A 796 7.28 -18.33 -32.67
N ILE A 797 6.15 -18.48 -31.97
CA ILE A 797 6.13 -19.08 -30.63
C ILE A 797 6.63 -20.54 -30.63
N LYS A 798 6.41 -21.29 -31.71
CA LYS A 798 6.95 -22.65 -31.86
C LYS A 798 8.46 -22.64 -32.13
N GLU A 799 8.96 -21.67 -32.89
CA GLU A 799 10.40 -21.45 -33.12
C GLU A 799 11.13 -20.93 -31.86
N MET A 800 10.46 -20.18 -30.99
CA MET A 800 11.01 -19.69 -29.72
C MET A 800 11.33 -20.82 -28.74
N ASP A 801 12.43 -20.67 -28.00
CA ASP A 801 12.72 -21.44 -26.79
C ASP A 801 11.81 -21.05 -25.61
N ASN A 802 11.84 -21.85 -24.53
CA ASN A 802 10.97 -21.62 -23.37
C ASN A 802 11.25 -20.31 -22.63
N GLU A 803 12.49 -19.80 -22.69
CA GLU A 803 12.86 -18.51 -22.10
C GLU A 803 12.16 -17.35 -22.83
N LYS A 804 12.24 -17.31 -24.16
CA LYS A 804 11.57 -16.30 -24.99
C LYS A 804 10.04 -16.37 -24.87
N ARG A 805 9.48 -17.58 -24.80
CA ARG A 805 8.03 -17.78 -24.54
C ARG A 805 7.61 -17.20 -23.20
N MET A 806 8.41 -17.38 -22.15
CA MET A 806 8.15 -16.84 -20.82
C MET A 806 8.35 -15.32 -20.74
N ARG A 807 9.34 -14.76 -21.46
CA ARG A 807 9.47 -13.29 -21.62
C ARG A 807 8.27 -12.68 -22.35
N LEU A 808 7.74 -13.36 -23.38
CA LEU A 808 6.49 -12.95 -24.04
C LEU A 808 5.28 -13.04 -23.09
N LEU A 809 5.20 -14.07 -22.25
CA LEU A 809 4.17 -14.16 -21.20
C LEU A 809 4.26 -12.97 -20.23
N GLN A 810 5.45 -12.68 -19.69
CA GLN A 810 5.70 -11.50 -18.83
C GLN A 810 5.43 -10.17 -19.54
N PHE A 811 5.66 -10.09 -20.86
CA PHE A 811 5.35 -8.90 -21.64
C PHE A 811 3.84 -8.63 -21.70
N VAL A 812 3.03 -9.67 -21.89
CA VAL A 812 1.58 -9.55 -22.10
C VAL A 812 0.76 -9.61 -20.80
N THR A 813 1.21 -10.34 -19.79
CA THR A 813 0.47 -10.59 -18.53
C THR A 813 1.10 -9.92 -17.31
N GLY A 814 2.33 -9.42 -17.42
CA GLY A 814 3.04 -8.80 -16.30
C GLY A 814 3.65 -9.78 -15.28
N THR A 815 3.52 -11.10 -15.50
CA THR A 815 4.10 -12.14 -14.62
C THR A 815 4.62 -13.34 -15.42
N CYS A 816 5.59 -14.07 -14.88
CA CYS A 816 6.08 -15.33 -15.47
C CYS A 816 5.25 -16.56 -15.05
N ARG A 817 4.38 -16.41 -14.04
CA ARG A 817 3.59 -17.50 -13.45
C ARG A 817 2.29 -17.73 -14.22
N LEU A 818 1.89 -18.99 -14.36
CA LEU A 818 0.54 -19.36 -14.79
C LEU A 818 -0.31 -19.89 -13.61
N PRO A 819 -1.65 -19.72 -13.65
CA PRO A 819 -2.57 -20.40 -12.75
C PRO A 819 -2.48 -21.93 -12.84
N VAL A 820 -2.97 -22.63 -11.81
CA VAL A 820 -2.93 -24.10 -11.74
C VAL A 820 -3.69 -24.76 -12.89
N GLY A 821 -4.79 -24.16 -13.36
CA GLY A 821 -5.55 -24.58 -14.55
C GLY A 821 -5.03 -24.04 -15.89
N GLY A 822 -3.82 -23.47 -15.92
CA GLY A 822 -3.18 -22.98 -17.14
C GLY A 822 -3.79 -21.69 -17.70
N PHE A 823 -3.75 -21.55 -19.02
CA PHE A 823 -4.24 -20.37 -19.75
C PHE A 823 -5.77 -20.22 -19.74
N ALA A 824 -6.50 -21.26 -19.34
CA ALA A 824 -7.95 -21.19 -19.16
C ALA A 824 -8.37 -20.26 -18.03
N ASP A 825 -7.61 -20.27 -16.94
CA ASP A 825 -7.92 -19.62 -15.66
C ASP A 825 -7.11 -18.32 -15.44
N LEU A 826 -6.55 -17.76 -16.52
CA LEU A 826 -5.85 -16.47 -16.47
C LEU A 826 -6.75 -15.38 -15.87
N LEU A 827 -6.20 -14.66 -14.89
CA LEU A 827 -6.82 -13.51 -14.23
C LEU A 827 -6.25 -12.21 -14.80
N GLY A 828 -7.03 -11.14 -14.72
CA GLY A 828 -6.60 -9.77 -14.96
C GLY A 828 -7.15 -8.85 -13.87
N SER A 829 -7.10 -7.54 -14.13
CA SER A 829 -7.54 -6.48 -13.20
C SER A 829 -9.02 -6.54 -12.78
N ASN A 830 -9.86 -7.18 -13.60
CA ASN A 830 -11.32 -7.30 -13.43
C ASN A 830 -11.77 -8.78 -13.38
N GLY A 831 -10.93 -9.66 -12.82
CA GLY A 831 -11.23 -11.09 -12.65
C GLY A 831 -10.79 -11.96 -13.84
N PRO A 832 -11.51 -13.08 -14.14
CA PRO A 832 -11.13 -14.02 -15.20
C PRO A 832 -11.01 -13.37 -16.58
N GLN A 833 -9.79 -13.33 -17.12
CA GLN A 833 -9.42 -12.58 -18.33
C GLN A 833 -8.39 -13.35 -19.14
N LYS A 834 -8.83 -14.02 -20.20
CA LYS A 834 -7.97 -14.82 -21.09
C LYS A 834 -6.98 -13.97 -21.90
N PHE A 835 -5.88 -14.60 -22.29
CA PHE A 835 -4.88 -14.02 -23.20
C PHE A 835 -5.53 -13.57 -24.52
N CYS A 836 -5.30 -12.32 -24.92
CA CYS A 836 -5.96 -11.69 -26.05
C CYS A 836 -4.96 -11.12 -27.07
N ILE A 837 -5.19 -11.34 -28.36
CA ILE A 837 -4.48 -10.64 -29.44
C ILE A 837 -5.45 -9.70 -30.15
N GLU A 838 -5.14 -8.41 -30.17
CA GLU A 838 -5.97 -7.37 -30.79
C GLU A 838 -5.24 -6.68 -31.95
N LYS A 839 -5.92 -6.46 -33.08
CA LYS A 839 -5.36 -5.71 -34.21
C LYS A 839 -5.42 -4.21 -33.93
N VAL A 840 -4.28 -3.63 -33.56
CA VAL A 840 -4.13 -2.19 -33.26
C VAL A 840 -2.93 -1.61 -34.00
N GLY A 841 -3.04 -0.35 -34.44
CA GLY A 841 -1.90 0.42 -34.95
C GLY A 841 -1.52 0.21 -36.42
N LYS A 842 -0.35 0.74 -36.79
CA LYS A 842 0.20 0.77 -38.15
C LYS A 842 1.40 -0.19 -38.28
N GLU A 843 1.71 -0.61 -39.50
CA GLU A 843 2.77 -1.60 -39.80
C GLU A 843 4.18 -1.25 -39.30
N ASN A 844 4.47 0.03 -39.07
CA ASN A 844 5.76 0.50 -38.56
C ASN A 844 5.86 0.48 -37.03
N TRP A 845 4.72 0.47 -36.34
CA TRP A 845 4.63 0.47 -34.87
C TRP A 845 5.17 -0.84 -34.28
N LEU A 846 5.62 -0.77 -33.03
CA LEU A 846 5.96 -1.96 -32.24
C LEU A 846 4.69 -2.59 -31.64
N PRO A 847 4.69 -3.90 -31.33
CA PRO A 847 3.63 -4.51 -30.54
C PRO A 847 3.62 -3.89 -29.14
N ARG A 848 2.43 -3.73 -28.56
CA ARG A 848 2.25 -3.19 -27.21
C ARG A 848 1.46 -4.17 -26.36
N SER A 849 1.55 -4.02 -25.05
CA SER A 849 0.81 -4.88 -24.11
C SER A 849 0.03 -4.07 -23.09
N HIS A 850 -1.10 -4.63 -22.67
CA HIS A 850 -1.85 -4.17 -21.50
C HIS A 850 -1.98 -5.36 -20.54
N THR A 851 -1.13 -5.37 -19.52
CA THR A 851 -1.02 -6.49 -18.56
C THR A 851 -2.33 -6.73 -17.84
N CYS A 852 -2.97 -5.66 -17.38
CA CYS A 852 -4.28 -5.64 -16.72
C CYS A 852 -5.42 -6.37 -17.47
N PHE A 853 -5.26 -6.57 -18.79
CA PHE A 853 -6.22 -7.26 -19.66
C PHE A 853 -5.65 -8.51 -20.36
N ASN A 854 -4.41 -8.91 -20.02
CA ASN A 854 -3.65 -9.95 -20.71
C ASN A 854 -3.67 -9.78 -22.25
N ARG A 855 -3.58 -8.53 -22.73
CA ARG A 855 -3.75 -8.17 -24.14
C ARG A 855 -2.43 -7.79 -24.82
N LEU A 856 -2.19 -8.41 -25.98
CA LEU A 856 -1.18 -8.02 -26.96
C LEU A 856 -1.85 -7.25 -28.11
N ASP A 857 -1.52 -5.97 -28.22
CA ASP A 857 -1.79 -5.14 -29.40
C ASP A 857 -0.77 -5.52 -30.48
N LEU A 858 -1.22 -6.22 -31.53
CA LEU A 858 -0.36 -6.75 -32.60
C LEU A 858 -0.65 -6.04 -33.95
N PRO A 859 0.23 -5.15 -34.42
CA PRO A 859 0.06 -4.46 -35.68
C PRO A 859 -0.07 -5.40 -36.89
N PRO A 860 -0.78 -4.96 -37.96
CA PRO A 860 -1.03 -5.79 -39.14
C PRO A 860 0.18 -5.84 -40.09
N TYR A 861 1.31 -6.36 -39.61
CA TYR A 861 2.57 -6.49 -40.35
C TYR A 861 2.39 -7.19 -41.71
N LYS A 862 3.27 -6.88 -42.66
CA LYS A 862 3.21 -7.38 -44.05
C LYS A 862 3.91 -8.72 -44.27
N SER A 863 4.84 -9.11 -43.40
CA SER A 863 5.62 -10.35 -43.53
C SER A 863 5.87 -11.03 -42.18
N TYR A 864 6.25 -12.31 -42.24
CA TYR A 864 6.69 -13.08 -41.08
C TYR A 864 7.93 -12.45 -40.41
N GLU A 865 8.95 -12.11 -41.20
CA GLU A 865 10.19 -11.52 -40.68
C GLU A 865 9.96 -10.17 -39.99
N GLN A 866 9.08 -9.31 -40.53
CA GLN A 866 8.74 -8.04 -39.90
C GLN A 866 8.06 -8.26 -38.53
N LEU A 867 7.15 -9.23 -38.43
CA LEU A 867 6.52 -9.60 -37.16
C LEU A 867 7.54 -10.17 -36.18
N LYS A 868 8.45 -11.02 -36.66
CA LYS A 868 9.52 -11.65 -35.87
C LYS A 868 10.48 -10.62 -35.29
N GLU A 869 11.04 -9.75 -36.12
CA GLU A 869 11.90 -8.65 -35.71
C GLU A 869 11.23 -7.75 -34.66
N LYS A 870 10.02 -7.25 -34.98
CA LYS A 870 9.29 -6.30 -34.13
C LYS A 870 8.82 -6.90 -32.81
N LEU A 871 8.40 -8.18 -32.79
CA LEU A 871 7.99 -8.86 -31.55
C LEU A 871 9.19 -9.24 -30.69
N MET A 872 10.27 -9.77 -31.28
CA MET A 872 11.51 -10.07 -30.56
C MET A 872 12.07 -8.80 -29.89
N PHE A 873 12.14 -7.70 -30.63
CA PHE A 873 12.55 -6.40 -30.07
C PHE A 873 11.66 -5.97 -28.89
N ALA A 874 10.33 -6.05 -29.02
CA ALA A 874 9.42 -5.63 -27.95
C ALA A 874 9.47 -6.49 -26.67
N ILE A 875 9.77 -7.80 -26.77
CA ILE A 875 9.91 -8.67 -25.60
C ILE A 875 11.29 -8.59 -24.95
N GLU A 876 12.33 -8.16 -25.68
CA GLU A 876 13.69 -7.99 -25.15
C GLU A 876 13.89 -6.58 -24.56
N GLU A 877 13.30 -5.54 -25.16
CA GLU A 877 13.45 -4.13 -24.78
C GLU A 877 12.44 -3.66 -23.72
N THR A 878 12.29 -4.43 -22.64
CA THR A 878 11.21 -4.23 -21.66
C THR A 878 11.48 -3.14 -20.61
N GLU A 879 12.61 -2.44 -20.70
CA GLU A 879 12.98 -1.32 -19.84
C GLU A 879 13.09 -0.04 -20.69
N GLY A 880 12.04 0.78 -20.73
CA GLY A 880 12.12 2.11 -21.35
C GLY A 880 11.12 2.46 -22.46
N PHE A 881 9.90 1.91 -22.46
CA PHE A 881 8.81 2.48 -23.28
C PHE A 881 8.30 3.81 -22.70
N GLY A 882 9.15 4.84 -22.84
CA GLY A 882 8.90 6.22 -22.44
C GLY A 882 9.36 7.26 -23.45
N GLN A 883 9.90 6.84 -24.61
CA GLN A 883 10.29 7.69 -25.74
C GLN A 883 9.53 7.26 -27.01
N GLU A 884 8.27 7.69 -27.07
CA GLU A 884 7.65 8.20 -28.30
C GLU A 884 7.50 9.71 -28.13
#